data_AF-I8TBV9-F1
#
_entry.id   AF-I8TBV9-F1
#
_cell.length_a   1.000
_cell.length_b   1.000
_cell.length_c   1.000
_cell.angle_alpha   90.00
_cell.angle_beta   90.00
_cell.angle_gamma   90.00
#
_symmetry.space_group_name_H-M   'P 1'
#
loop_
_entity.id
_entity.type
_entity.pdbx_description
1 polymer ?
#
loop_
_entity_poly.entity_id
_entity_poly.type
_entity_poly.pdbx_seq_one_letter_code
_entity_poly.pdbx_strand_id
1 'polypeptide(L)'
;MVDPDPDHVDARDSDIDWSKATFEGSRREQLRRTRAMSLRQRLEALDAMTDTALHFQQHSVRYAQASTEKALQAREPMKRYEPRAGRAFVELSGCSPTPLAGYLKALAILRLIAEAPEPHGGDPDVRGFWRDDRFVLETMRSREEIRRFFLEAYAPTPLVAPWNGGSGFYPKDNRTGIEAMANSQTPRLAAYREAISVASHAVAAPQFKESPKLEDKAGFIKRLRNLAPEGLLRWMDAAVILAGEDPRYPPLLGTGGNDGRLDFTNNFMQRLAELFDPQSGAVLPGSAEALDSALFAEPSRCLSDRAIGQFAPGSAGGPNATTDFEASAGINTWDFVLMLEGALLFGASAARRLESSEAGVLSAPFTVRSRAGTSGSASAADDGDARGEIWMPLWSAPFGLDELRSLLSEGRAALNGKPARDGLDFARAVAHLGVDRGISQFQRYGFLMRSGKAFLATPLDRIEVTRNVNADLIDNLDQQGWLSSVQRHAREDSAPNAFRSAARQLDTALFAMTRRADSHSVQTVLRCVGRIESALGLSVKSHEAVRTPAPQLSAKWLERADDRSAEFSIALALAGLSLRNEKGRILDYRMHRVGVGEPLYGNGNREWKPTSAHAVWGPGALTRNLASMLHRRRLDALSMQSERQTLQSYTGTRRRHLHAFLAGKTDDARIDDLLGGLACVNLYGVRMGGEAGRDAVLPPAFALLKLFFSSEAQLQRIAPAWLPEDRPLNTPAEIYSRLAVGQIAKAVEIAWSRLKAYDIKLPGRAPPVPVVSPQERTRWLAALCVPLSDSELRKLIATLPFESKLQSETNDAT
;
A
#
# COMPACT_ATOMS: atom_id res chain seq x y z
N MET A 1 76.10 -2.29 38.20
CA MET A 1 75.20 -1.32 38.84
C MET A 1 73.82 -1.59 38.28
N VAL A 2 72.96 -2.09 39.16
CA VAL A 2 71.51 -2.33 39.11
C VAL A 2 70.82 -2.28 37.73
N ASP A 3 70.29 -3.45 37.35
CA ASP A 3 69.32 -3.71 36.28
C ASP A 3 68.13 -2.74 36.30
N PRO A 4 67.74 -2.14 35.15
CA PRO A 4 66.46 -1.49 35.02
C PRO A 4 65.37 -2.50 34.61
N ASP A 5 64.49 -2.74 35.58
CA ASP A 5 63.10 -3.23 35.54
C ASP A 5 62.52 -3.69 34.17
N PRO A 6 62.14 -4.98 34.02
CA PRO A 6 61.58 -5.54 32.79
C PRO A 6 60.04 -5.46 32.67
N ASP A 7 59.35 -4.69 33.52
CA ASP A 7 57.88 -4.60 33.51
C ASP A 7 57.30 -3.63 32.44
N HIS A 8 57.74 -3.76 31.19
CA HIS A 8 57.02 -3.17 30.06
C HIS A 8 56.86 -4.16 28.89
N VAL A 9 55.86 -5.04 29.02
CA VAL A 9 55.33 -5.84 27.91
C VAL A 9 53.84 -5.54 27.73
N ASP A 10 53.53 -5.09 26.52
CA ASP A 10 52.23 -4.69 25.96
C ASP A 10 51.23 -5.86 26.03
N ALA A 11 50.11 -5.68 26.73
CA ALA A 11 49.04 -6.66 26.85
C ALA A 11 48.14 -6.69 25.59
N ARG A 12 48.76 -6.92 24.43
CA ARG A 12 48.07 -7.08 23.13
C ARG A 12 48.66 -8.24 22.35
N ASP A 13 48.35 -9.45 22.79
CA ASP A 13 48.18 -10.61 21.92
C ASP A 13 47.46 -11.72 22.69
N SER A 14 46.16 -11.53 22.93
CA SER A 14 45.26 -12.67 23.10
C SER A 14 44.81 -13.08 21.71
N ASP A 15 45.31 -14.22 21.25
CA ASP A 15 45.02 -14.86 19.97
C ASP A 15 43.50 -14.84 19.67
N ILE A 16 43.04 -13.88 18.85
CA ILE A 16 41.63 -13.78 18.47
C ILE A 16 41.37 -14.92 17.49
N ASP A 17 40.61 -15.92 17.94
CA ASP A 17 40.14 -16.98 17.07
C ASP A 17 39.12 -16.43 16.06
N TRP A 18 39.62 -15.96 14.91
CA TRP A 18 38.86 -15.39 13.81
C TRP A 18 37.81 -16.34 13.25
N SER A 19 37.91 -17.65 13.49
CA SER A 19 36.88 -18.61 13.10
C SER A 19 35.55 -18.35 13.82
N LYS A 20 35.57 -17.71 15.01
CA LYS A 20 34.39 -17.35 15.82
C LYS A 20 33.73 -16.03 15.44
N ALA A 21 34.39 -15.21 14.61
CA ALA A 21 33.87 -13.92 14.16
C ALA A 21 32.90 -14.03 12.96
N THR A 22 32.82 -15.21 12.32
CA THR A 22 31.82 -15.51 11.30
C THR A 22 30.47 -15.83 11.94
N PHE A 23 29.35 -15.58 11.24
CA PHE A 23 28.01 -15.91 11.75
C PHE A 23 27.88 -17.39 12.15
N GLU A 24 28.43 -18.30 11.34
CA GLU A 24 28.42 -19.74 11.63
C GLU A 24 29.34 -20.10 12.82
N GLY A 25 30.51 -19.48 12.91
CA GLY A 25 31.44 -19.70 14.03
C GLY A 25 30.90 -19.20 15.36
N SER A 26 30.33 -17.99 15.36
CA SER A 26 29.63 -17.42 16.52
C SER A 26 28.45 -18.28 16.95
N ARG A 27 27.64 -18.78 15.99
CA ARG A 27 26.52 -19.68 16.27
C ARG A 27 26.96 -21.03 16.85
N ARG A 28 28.04 -21.64 16.34
CA ARG A 28 28.60 -22.89 16.87
C ARG A 28 29.15 -22.71 18.29
N GLU A 29 29.82 -21.60 18.56
CA GLU A 29 30.33 -21.25 19.90
C GLU A 29 29.18 -20.98 20.88
N GLN A 30 28.14 -20.26 20.46
CA GLN A 30 26.93 -20.05 21.25
C GLN A 30 26.25 -21.38 21.61
N LEU A 31 26.14 -22.32 20.65
CA LEU A 31 25.56 -23.64 20.89
C LEU A 31 26.43 -24.49 21.84
N ARG A 32 27.77 -24.41 21.73
CA ARG A 32 28.71 -25.06 22.65
C ARG A 32 28.57 -24.52 24.08
N ARG A 33 28.56 -23.19 24.24
CA ARG A 33 28.36 -22.51 25.53
C ARG A 33 27.00 -22.84 26.14
N THR A 34 25.95 -22.84 25.33
CA THR A 34 24.59 -23.19 25.77
C THR A 34 24.53 -24.65 26.25
N ARG A 35 25.21 -25.58 25.59
CA ARG A 35 25.32 -26.98 26.03
C ARG A 35 26.11 -27.15 27.33
N ALA A 36 27.11 -26.31 27.58
CA ALA A 36 27.92 -26.35 28.80
C ALA A 36 27.26 -25.64 30.01
N MET A 37 26.23 -24.81 29.79
CA MET A 37 25.52 -24.12 30.86
C MET A 37 24.62 -25.07 31.66
N SER A 38 24.68 -24.95 32.98
CA SER A 38 23.75 -25.60 33.90
C SER A 38 22.32 -25.04 33.75
N LEU A 39 21.31 -25.80 34.19
CA LEU A 39 19.90 -25.36 34.16
C LEU A 39 19.71 -24.01 34.87
N ARG A 40 20.41 -23.79 35.99
CA ARG A 40 20.39 -22.54 36.76
C ARG A 40 20.90 -21.36 35.95
N GLN A 41 22.04 -21.51 35.27
CA GLN A 41 22.61 -20.45 34.43
C GLN A 41 21.73 -20.11 33.22
N ARG A 42 20.99 -21.09 32.69
CA ARG A 42 20.01 -20.85 31.62
C ARG A 42 18.81 -20.04 32.10
N LEU A 43 18.33 -20.31 33.32
CA LEU A 43 17.24 -19.54 33.93
C LEU A 43 17.68 -18.10 34.25
N GLU A 44 18.87 -17.91 34.83
CA GLU A 44 19.44 -16.59 35.11
C GLU A 44 19.66 -15.76 33.83
N ALA A 45 20.10 -16.39 32.74
CA ALA A 45 20.22 -15.72 31.43
C ALA A 45 18.84 -15.34 30.85
N LEU A 46 17.81 -16.16 31.07
CA LEU A 46 16.45 -15.90 30.59
C LEU A 46 15.80 -14.75 31.37
N ASP A 47 16.03 -14.67 32.68
CA ASP A 47 15.59 -13.55 33.51
C ASP A 47 16.29 -12.24 33.07
N ALA A 48 17.61 -12.27 32.87
CA ALA A 48 18.36 -11.09 32.39
C ALA A 48 17.91 -10.61 31.00
N MET A 49 17.56 -11.53 30.09
CA MET A 49 16.99 -11.17 28.78
C MET A 49 15.58 -10.58 28.92
N THR A 50 14.78 -11.07 29.87
CA THR A 50 13.43 -10.57 30.15
C THR A 50 13.47 -9.17 30.74
N ASP A 51 14.39 -8.91 31.67
CA ASP A 51 14.63 -7.59 32.26
C ASP A 51 15.15 -6.59 31.22
N THR A 52 16.04 -7.03 30.34
CA THR A 52 16.55 -6.21 29.23
C THR A 52 15.42 -5.88 28.24
N ALA A 53 14.55 -6.84 27.92
CA ALA A 53 13.39 -6.63 27.06
C ALA A 53 12.37 -5.66 27.69
N LEU A 54 12.10 -5.77 28.99
CA LEU A 54 11.28 -4.84 29.76
C LEU A 54 11.88 -3.43 29.76
N HIS A 55 13.20 -3.31 29.92
CA HIS A 55 13.92 -2.03 29.86
C HIS A 55 13.81 -1.37 28.48
N PHE A 56 13.96 -2.15 27.38
CA PHE A 56 13.74 -1.64 26.01
C PHE A 56 12.29 -1.25 25.76
N GLN A 57 11.32 -2.00 26.30
CA GLN A 57 9.90 -1.69 26.17
C GLN A 57 9.54 -0.38 26.88
N GLN A 58 10.05 -0.15 28.08
CA GLN A 58 9.86 1.10 28.83
C GLN A 58 10.51 2.31 28.14
N HIS A 59 11.71 2.13 27.56
CA HIS A 59 12.36 3.17 26.75
C HIS A 59 11.63 3.45 25.43
N SER A 60 11.05 2.43 24.78
CA SER A 60 10.26 2.59 23.55
C SER A 60 9.02 3.47 23.74
N VAL A 61 8.38 3.43 24.91
CA VAL A 61 7.20 4.24 25.23
C VAL A 61 7.57 5.72 25.39
N ARG A 62 8.71 6.01 26.04
CA ARG A 62 9.22 7.39 26.18
C ARG A 62 9.68 7.98 24.85
N TYR A 63 10.33 7.18 23.99
CA TYR A 63 10.71 7.61 22.64
C TYR A 63 9.50 7.77 21.71
N ALA A 64 8.47 6.93 21.84
CA ALA A 64 7.26 7.03 21.04
C ALA A 64 6.50 8.33 21.34
N GLN A 65 6.39 8.74 22.61
CA GLN A 65 5.72 9.98 23.02
C GLN A 65 6.53 11.23 22.63
N ALA A 66 7.85 11.24 22.84
CA ALA A 66 8.72 12.35 22.42
C ALA A 66 8.83 12.50 20.89
N SER A 67 8.71 11.39 20.15
CA SER A 67 8.71 11.37 18.68
C SER A 67 7.38 11.83 18.09
N THR A 68 6.24 11.56 18.74
CA THR A 68 4.93 12.03 18.23
C THR A 68 4.79 13.56 18.35
N GLU A 69 5.24 14.16 19.45
CA GLU A 69 5.18 15.62 19.62
C GLU A 69 6.18 16.35 18.71
N LYS A 70 7.40 15.82 18.51
CA LYS A 70 8.36 16.40 17.56
C LYS A 70 8.00 16.17 16.09
N ALA A 71 7.43 15.01 15.73
CA ALA A 71 7.07 14.71 14.33
C ALA A 71 5.79 15.43 13.87
N LEU A 72 4.85 15.72 14.78
CA LEU A 72 3.68 16.56 14.46
C LEU A 72 4.01 18.05 14.37
N GLN A 73 5.10 18.51 15.01
CA GLN A 73 5.54 19.91 14.97
C GLN A 73 6.63 20.20 13.92
N ALA A 74 7.35 19.17 13.44
CA ALA A 74 8.39 19.34 12.42
C ALA A 74 7.85 19.18 10.99
N ARG A 75 6.85 19.98 10.62
CA ARG A 75 6.80 20.44 9.22
C ARG A 75 7.87 21.51 9.12
N GLU A 76 9.06 21.15 8.61
CA GLU A 76 9.98 22.20 8.14
C GLU A 76 9.16 23.04 7.14
N PRO A 77 9.00 24.36 7.37
CA PRO A 77 8.40 25.21 6.36
C PRO A 77 9.20 25.02 5.07
N MET A 78 8.52 24.96 3.93
CA MET A 78 9.14 24.81 2.63
C MET A 78 10.28 25.83 2.53
N LYS A 79 11.53 25.37 2.64
CA LYS A 79 12.70 26.26 2.61
C LYS A 79 12.62 27.00 1.28
N ARG A 80 12.42 28.32 1.35
CA ARG A 80 12.63 29.17 0.19
C ARG A 80 14.12 29.16 -0.05
N TYR A 81 14.54 28.38 -1.04
CA TYR A 81 15.91 28.40 -1.50
C TYR A 81 16.15 29.74 -2.18
N GLU A 82 17.18 30.45 -1.72
CA GLU A 82 17.76 31.56 -2.46
C GLU A 82 18.82 31.01 -3.41
N PRO A 83 19.01 31.62 -4.59
CA PRO A 83 20.03 31.15 -5.51
C PRO A 83 21.42 31.36 -4.89
N ARG A 84 22.33 30.42 -5.15
CA ARG A 84 23.76 30.56 -4.83
C ARG A 84 24.32 31.83 -5.47
N ALA A 85 25.33 32.43 -4.82
CA ALA A 85 25.93 33.68 -5.28
C ALA A 85 26.35 33.61 -6.75
N GLY A 86 25.99 34.65 -7.53
CA GLY A 86 26.28 34.73 -8.97
C GLY A 86 25.38 33.89 -9.87
N ARG A 87 24.30 33.30 -9.34
CA ARG A 87 23.33 32.48 -10.09
C ARG A 87 21.93 33.07 -9.96
N ALA A 88 21.07 32.72 -10.90
CA ALA A 88 19.67 33.11 -10.91
C ALA A 88 18.77 31.88 -11.08
N PHE A 89 17.50 32.04 -10.71
CA PHE A 89 16.48 31.06 -11.05
C PHE A 89 15.88 31.37 -12.42
N VAL A 90 15.99 30.43 -13.35
CA VAL A 90 15.32 30.48 -14.65
C VAL A 90 14.18 29.46 -14.63
N GLU A 91 12.97 29.95 -14.86
CA GLU A 91 11.77 29.12 -14.88
C GLU A 91 11.50 28.58 -16.27
N LEU A 92 11.37 27.26 -16.39
CA LEU A 92 11.02 26.57 -17.62
C LEU A 92 9.53 26.24 -17.60
N SER A 93 8.68 27.24 -17.83
CA SER A 93 7.22 27.11 -17.77
C SER A 93 6.63 26.10 -18.77
N GLY A 94 7.37 25.74 -19.82
CA GLY A 94 7.00 24.65 -20.75
C GLY A 94 7.25 23.25 -20.20
N CYS A 95 7.92 23.12 -19.04
CA CYS A 95 8.29 21.85 -18.43
C CYS A 95 7.50 21.61 -17.14
N SER A 96 6.52 20.71 -17.21
CA SER A 96 5.68 20.30 -16.08
C SER A 96 5.87 18.81 -15.74
N PRO A 97 5.56 18.38 -14.51
CA PRO A 97 5.58 16.95 -14.16
C PRO A 97 4.63 16.09 -14.99
N THR A 98 3.57 16.68 -15.57
CA THR A 98 2.54 16.02 -16.38
C THR A 98 2.21 16.85 -17.62
N PRO A 99 2.25 16.26 -18.84
CA PRO A 99 2.46 14.84 -19.17
C PRO A 99 3.91 14.38 -19.01
N LEU A 100 4.17 13.06 -19.11
CA LEU A 100 5.51 12.47 -18.93
C LEU A 100 6.56 13.09 -19.86
N ALA A 101 6.17 13.49 -21.08
CA ALA A 101 7.05 14.23 -21.99
C ALA A 101 7.61 15.52 -21.37
N GLY A 102 6.80 16.28 -20.62
CA GLY A 102 7.22 17.51 -19.94
C GLY A 102 8.26 17.25 -18.86
N TYR A 103 8.08 16.17 -18.09
CA TYR A 103 9.03 15.75 -17.07
C TYR A 103 10.39 15.37 -17.68
N LEU A 104 10.37 14.53 -18.72
CA LEU A 104 11.61 14.09 -19.37
C LEU A 104 12.35 15.26 -20.03
N LYS A 105 11.61 16.16 -20.70
CA LYS A 105 12.15 17.39 -21.27
C LYS A 105 12.90 18.23 -20.22
N ALA A 106 12.32 18.45 -19.04
CA ALA A 106 13.00 19.16 -17.94
C ALA A 106 14.37 18.53 -17.61
N LEU A 107 14.43 17.21 -17.48
CA LEU A 107 15.67 16.53 -17.15
C LEU A 107 16.68 16.57 -18.29
N ALA A 108 16.22 16.55 -19.53
CA ALA A 108 17.07 16.72 -20.70
C ALA A 108 17.77 18.08 -20.69
N ILE A 109 17.02 19.14 -20.38
CA ILE A 109 17.55 20.50 -20.35
C ILE A 109 18.60 20.64 -19.25
N LEU A 110 18.33 20.12 -18.05
CA LEU A 110 19.33 20.08 -16.97
C LEU A 110 20.60 19.35 -17.41
N ARG A 111 20.46 18.14 -17.98
CA ARG A 111 21.60 17.32 -18.41
C ARG A 111 22.40 18.01 -19.52
N LEU A 112 21.75 18.51 -20.56
CA LEU A 112 22.42 19.08 -21.73
C LEU A 112 23.18 20.35 -21.38
N ILE A 113 22.65 21.21 -20.49
CA ILE A 113 23.35 22.39 -20.00
C ILE A 113 24.54 22.00 -19.11
N ALA A 114 24.37 21.01 -18.22
CA ALA A 114 25.42 20.54 -17.33
C ALA A 114 26.59 19.87 -18.07
N GLU A 115 26.31 19.12 -19.13
CA GLU A 115 27.32 18.38 -19.91
C GLU A 115 28.02 19.27 -20.96
N ALA A 116 27.39 20.37 -21.37
CA ALA A 116 27.96 21.24 -22.39
C ALA A 116 29.21 21.99 -21.87
N PRO A 117 30.24 22.20 -22.71
CA PRO A 117 31.36 23.06 -22.35
C PRO A 117 30.91 24.50 -22.07
N GLU A 118 31.50 25.16 -21.06
CA GLU A 118 31.18 26.55 -20.73
C GLU A 118 31.28 27.54 -21.92
N PRO A 119 32.29 27.45 -22.83
CA PRO A 119 32.36 28.34 -23.99
C PRO A 119 31.18 28.18 -24.95
N HIS A 120 30.52 27.03 -24.93
CA HIS A 120 29.35 26.72 -25.75
C HIS A 120 28.03 26.99 -25.02
N GLY A 121 28.05 27.65 -23.86
CA GLY A 121 26.84 28.01 -23.10
C GLY A 121 26.45 27.01 -22.01
N GLY A 122 27.30 26.02 -21.70
CA GLY A 122 27.08 25.09 -20.59
C GLY A 122 27.32 25.70 -19.21
N ASP A 123 26.86 25.01 -18.18
CA ASP A 123 27.03 25.35 -16.76
C ASP A 123 27.13 24.05 -15.94
N PRO A 124 28.34 23.55 -15.64
CA PRO A 124 28.53 22.27 -14.95
C PRO A 124 27.87 22.18 -13.57
N ASP A 125 27.72 23.30 -12.85
CA ASP A 125 27.08 23.33 -11.53
C ASP A 125 25.60 23.72 -11.58
N VAL A 126 24.97 23.70 -12.77
CA VAL A 126 23.53 23.92 -12.90
C VAL A 126 22.77 22.93 -12.01
N ARG A 127 21.77 23.45 -11.30
CA ARG A 127 20.86 22.60 -10.51
C ARG A 127 19.43 22.81 -10.97
N GLY A 128 18.60 21.78 -10.82
CA GLY A 128 17.19 21.82 -11.17
C GLY A 128 16.30 21.41 -10.01
N PHE A 129 15.09 21.95 -9.92
CA PHE A 129 14.07 21.52 -8.95
C PHE A 129 12.66 21.85 -9.44
N TRP A 130 11.67 21.25 -8.79
CA TRP A 130 10.25 21.48 -9.07
C TRP A 130 9.68 22.54 -8.13
N ARG A 131 8.96 23.51 -8.71
CA ARG A 131 8.21 24.53 -7.97
C ARG A 131 6.93 24.85 -8.72
N ASP A 132 5.78 24.76 -8.05
CA ASP A 132 4.47 25.10 -8.61
C ASP A 132 4.18 24.46 -9.99
N ASP A 133 4.47 23.16 -10.10
CA ASP A 133 4.35 22.36 -11.35
C ASP A 133 5.21 22.83 -12.53
N ARG A 134 6.28 23.57 -12.24
CA ARG A 134 7.26 24.01 -13.22
C ARG A 134 8.66 23.57 -12.81
N PHE A 135 9.50 23.31 -13.80
CA PHE A 135 10.91 23.05 -13.56
C PHE A 135 11.69 24.37 -13.51
N VAL A 136 12.53 24.54 -12.50
CA VAL A 136 13.34 25.73 -12.28
C VAL A 136 14.80 25.34 -12.29
N LEU A 137 15.60 26.06 -13.08
CA LEU A 137 17.06 25.94 -13.08
C LEU A 137 17.67 27.00 -12.18
N GLU A 138 18.59 26.60 -11.32
CA GLU A 138 19.56 27.48 -10.67
C GLU A 138 20.85 27.46 -11.49
N THR A 139 21.10 28.54 -12.24
CA THR A 139 22.19 28.59 -13.21
C THR A 139 22.82 29.98 -13.30
N MET A 140 24.05 30.04 -13.80
CA MET A 140 24.68 31.30 -14.21
C MET A 140 24.18 31.81 -15.58
N ARG A 141 23.43 30.99 -16.33
CA ARG A 141 22.93 31.34 -17.67
C ARG A 141 21.58 32.02 -17.60
N SER A 142 21.45 33.12 -18.32
CA SER A 142 20.17 33.79 -18.53
C SER A 142 19.24 32.96 -19.41
N ARG A 143 17.96 33.34 -19.43
CA ARG A 143 16.93 32.76 -20.29
C ARG A 143 17.36 32.77 -21.76
N GLU A 144 17.88 33.90 -22.23
CA GLU A 144 18.33 34.12 -23.60
C GLU A 144 19.57 33.29 -23.95
N GLU A 145 20.49 33.11 -23.00
CA GLU A 145 21.66 32.25 -23.19
C GLU A 145 21.30 30.78 -23.29
N ILE A 146 20.35 30.31 -22.47
CA ILE A 146 19.81 28.94 -22.56
C ILE A 146 19.14 28.73 -23.92
N ARG A 147 18.34 29.70 -24.36
CA ARG A 147 17.71 29.66 -25.69
C ARG A 147 18.76 29.58 -26.80
N ARG A 148 19.78 30.44 -26.75
CA ARG A 148 20.89 30.46 -27.71
C ARG A 148 21.65 29.14 -27.73
N PHE A 149 21.91 28.53 -26.57
CA PHE A 149 22.56 27.22 -26.47
C PHE A 149 21.84 26.16 -27.32
N PHE A 150 20.52 26.01 -27.18
CA PHE A 150 19.79 25.00 -27.94
C PHE A 150 19.76 25.27 -29.45
N LEU A 151 19.70 26.54 -29.84
CA LEU A 151 19.68 26.92 -31.25
C LEU A 151 21.06 26.76 -31.91
N GLU A 152 22.14 27.13 -31.23
CA GLU A 152 23.46 27.28 -31.87
C GLU A 152 24.45 26.18 -31.49
N ALA A 153 24.39 25.66 -30.25
CA ALA A 153 25.45 24.81 -29.69
C ALA A 153 25.01 23.38 -29.35
N TYR A 154 23.71 23.12 -29.16
CA TYR A 154 23.21 21.79 -28.80
C TYR A 154 23.65 20.70 -29.79
N ALA A 155 24.39 19.71 -29.30
CA ALA A 155 24.74 18.51 -30.05
C ALA A 155 23.87 17.34 -29.56
N PRO A 156 23.09 16.67 -30.43
CA PRO A 156 22.20 15.59 -30.03
C PRO A 156 22.97 14.31 -29.66
N THR A 157 22.49 13.59 -28.65
CA THR A 157 23.02 12.27 -28.30
C THR A 157 22.66 11.25 -29.40
N PRO A 158 23.60 10.41 -29.88
CA PRO A 158 23.30 9.45 -30.94
C PRO A 158 22.38 8.32 -30.49
N LEU A 159 21.11 8.39 -30.90
CA LEU A 159 20.11 7.34 -30.69
C LEU A 159 19.96 6.50 -31.98
N VAL A 160 20.35 5.22 -31.92
CA VAL A 160 20.11 4.24 -32.99
C VAL A 160 19.65 2.90 -32.40
N ALA A 161 18.72 2.23 -33.07
CA ALA A 161 18.21 0.93 -32.65
C ALA A 161 18.24 -0.09 -33.81
N PRO A 162 19.42 -0.48 -34.32
CA PRO A 162 19.51 -1.42 -35.44
C PRO A 162 18.93 -2.82 -35.10
N TRP A 163 18.59 -3.09 -33.84
CA TRP A 163 17.87 -4.30 -33.45
C TRP A 163 16.34 -4.24 -33.67
N ASN A 164 15.83 -3.13 -34.21
CA ASN A 164 14.41 -2.92 -34.51
C ASN A 164 14.17 -2.83 -36.03
N GLY A 165 13.03 -3.37 -36.47
CA GLY A 165 12.49 -3.05 -37.80
C GLY A 165 11.87 -1.65 -37.78
N GLY A 166 12.08 -0.87 -38.85
CA GLY A 166 11.70 0.55 -38.93
C GLY A 166 12.79 1.54 -38.48
N SER A 167 13.96 1.05 -38.04
CA SER A 167 15.06 1.85 -37.51
C SER A 167 15.86 2.62 -38.58
N GLY A 168 15.70 2.23 -39.85
CA GLY A 168 16.35 2.86 -41.00
C GLY A 168 17.56 2.08 -41.54
N PHE A 169 17.95 0.98 -40.87
CA PHE A 169 19.11 0.17 -41.26
C PHE A 169 18.77 -0.91 -42.30
N TYR A 170 17.49 -1.27 -42.45
CA TYR A 170 17.06 -2.36 -43.32
C TYR A 170 16.40 -1.87 -44.61
N PRO A 171 16.41 -2.67 -45.71
CA PRO A 171 15.91 -2.22 -47.01
C PRO A 171 14.43 -1.79 -47.04
N LYS A 172 13.61 -2.31 -46.13
CA LYS A 172 12.18 -1.99 -46.02
C LYS A 172 11.89 -0.80 -45.08
N ASP A 173 12.92 -0.28 -44.42
CA ASP A 173 12.75 0.80 -43.46
C ASP A 173 12.69 2.16 -44.16
N ASN A 174 12.06 3.14 -43.51
CA ASN A 174 12.19 4.54 -43.91
C ASN A 174 13.61 5.02 -43.60
N ARG A 175 14.37 5.41 -44.63
CA ARG A 175 15.78 5.83 -44.50
C ARG A 175 15.98 7.34 -44.45
N THR A 176 14.91 8.15 -44.51
CA THR A 176 15.04 9.62 -44.53
C THR A 176 15.81 10.16 -43.32
N GLY A 177 15.52 9.66 -42.12
CA GLY A 177 16.21 10.09 -40.90
C GLY A 177 17.69 9.68 -40.89
N ILE A 178 17.97 8.39 -41.13
CA ILE A 178 19.32 7.86 -41.04
C ILE A 178 20.26 8.42 -42.13
N GLU A 179 19.76 8.62 -43.35
CA GLU A 179 20.55 9.18 -44.46
C GLU A 179 20.87 10.65 -44.24
N ALA A 180 19.93 11.43 -43.68
CA ALA A 180 20.16 12.82 -43.32
C ALA A 180 21.29 12.95 -42.28
N MET A 181 21.30 12.07 -41.27
CA MET A 181 22.34 12.08 -40.24
C MET A 181 23.67 11.56 -40.77
N ALA A 182 23.68 10.45 -41.51
CA ALA A 182 24.89 9.82 -42.05
C ALA A 182 25.64 10.73 -43.03
N ASN A 183 24.91 11.46 -43.89
CA ASN A 183 25.46 12.35 -44.93
C ASN A 183 25.60 13.81 -44.45
N SER A 184 25.45 14.07 -43.16
CA SER A 184 25.60 15.41 -42.59
C SER A 184 27.05 15.91 -42.67
N GLN A 185 27.23 17.22 -42.81
CA GLN A 185 28.56 17.86 -42.77
C GLN A 185 28.78 18.69 -41.49
N THR A 186 27.71 19.04 -40.79
CA THR A 186 27.81 19.83 -39.57
C THR A 186 28.57 19.09 -38.46
N PRO A 187 29.42 19.80 -37.67
CA PRO A 187 30.04 19.24 -36.46
C PRO A 187 29.01 18.77 -35.43
N ARG A 188 27.83 19.40 -35.39
CA ARG A 188 26.73 19.07 -34.47
C ARG A 188 26.36 17.59 -34.50
N LEU A 189 26.43 16.97 -35.67
CA LEU A 189 26.00 15.58 -35.92
C LEU A 189 27.17 14.60 -36.03
N ALA A 190 28.38 14.99 -35.64
CA ALA A 190 29.57 14.14 -35.74
C ALA A 190 29.43 12.81 -34.96
N ALA A 191 28.95 12.87 -33.71
CA ALA A 191 28.72 11.68 -32.89
C ALA A 191 27.64 10.75 -33.50
N TYR A 192 26.66 11.33 -34.20
CA TYR A 192 25.64 10.58 -34.94
C TYR A 192 26.22 9.82 -36.12
N ARG A 193 27.09 10.46 -36.92
CA ARG A 193 27.78 9.79 -38.04
C ARG A 193 28.63 8.62 -37.55
N GLU A 194 29.35 8.80 -36.45
CA GLU A 194 30.14 7.74 -35.83
C GLU A 194 29.26 6.57 -35.39
N ALA A 195 28.19 6.85 -34.63
CA ALA A 195 27.28 5.81 -34.14
C ALA A 195 26.57 5.05 -35.28
N ILE A 196 26.12 5.75 -36.32
CA ILE A 196 25.52 5.12 -37.52
C ILE A 196 26.54 4.28 -38.26
N SER A 197 27.78 4.73 -38.37
CA SER A 197 28.86 3.94 -38.98
C SER A 197 29.06 2.63 -38.23
N VAL A 198 29.24 2.69 -36.89
CA VAL A 198 29.40 1.50 -36.04
C VAL A 198 28.20 0.55 -36.17
N ALA A 199 26.97 1.08 -36.10
CA ALA A 199 25.76 0.28 -36.22
C ALA A 199 25.60 -0.35 -37.62
N SER A 200 25.96 0.37 -38.68
CA SER A 200 25.92 -0.14 -40.05
C SER A 200 26.91 -1.27 -40.26
N HIS A 201 28.12 -1.17 -39.71
CA HIS A 201 29.10 -2.25 -39.72
C HIS A 201 28.60 -3.49 -38.96
N ALA A 202 27.89 -3.30 -37.84
CA ALA A 202 27.32 -4.40 -37.08
C ALA A 202 26.18 -5.12 -37.84
N VAL A 203 25.40 -4.40 -38.66
CA VAL A 203 24.31 -4.95 -39.47
C VAL A 203 24.81 -5.57 -40.79
N ALA A 204 25.97 -5.16 -41.31
CA ALA A 204 26.51 -5.63 -42.59
C ALA A 204 26.88 -7.13 -42.66
N ALA A 205 26.81 -7.86 -41.53
CA ALA A 205 27.05 -9.29 -41.51
C ALA A 205 26.00 -10.03 -42.38
N PRO A 206 26.38 -11.02 -43.22
CA PRO A 206 25.50 -11.64 -44.23
C PRO A 206 24.18 -12.21 -43.69
N GLN A 207 24.14 -12.54 -42.39
CA GLN A 207 22.96 -13.06 -41.72
C GLN A 207 21.83 -12.03 -41.47
N PHE A 208 22.09 -10.71 -41.52
CA PHE A 208 21.10 -9.68 -41.14
C PHE A 208 20.50 -8.94 -42.35
N LYS A 209 19.63 -9.63 -43.10
CA LYS A 209 18.81 -9.00 -44.16
C LYS A 209 17.59 -8.23 -43.63
N GLU A 210 17.16 -8.58 -42.41
CA GLU A 210 16.10 -7.94 -41.64
C GLU A 210 16.57 -7.80 -40.19
N SER A 211 15.81 -7.07 -39.36
CA SER A 211 16.11 -6.94 -37.93
C SER A 211 16.28 -8.29 -37.24
N PRO A 212 17.25 -8.45 -36.32
CA PRO A 212 17.54 -9.72 -35.68
C PRO A 212 16.31 -10.29 -34.97
N LYS A 213 16.06 -11.59 -35.21
CA LYS A 213 14.98 -12.35 -34.56
C LYS A 213 15.34 -12.69 -33.13
N LEU A 214 14.37 -13.17 -32.34
CA LEU A 214 14.50 -13.41 -30.89
C LEU A 214 15.79 -14.17 -30.52
N GLU A 215 16.07 -15.27 -31.22
CA GLU A 215 17.22 -16.15 -31.01
C GLU A 215 18.58 -15.43 -31.17
N ASP A 216 18.68 -14.51 -32.14
CA ASP A 216 19.92 -13.79 -32.45
C ASP A 216 20.00 -12.40 -31.77
N LYS A 217 18.87 -11.87 -31.29
CA LYS A 217 18.75 -10.48 -30.83
C LYS A 217 19.63 -10.18 -29.63
N ALA A 218 19.69 -11.11 -28.65
CA ALA A 218 20.54 -10.96 -27.49
C ALA A 218 22.04 -10.89 -27.88
N GLY A 219 22.48 -11.77 -28.78
CA GLY A 219 23.85 -11.82 -29.26
C GLY A 219 24.23 -10.60 -30.09
N PHE A 220 23.30 -10.12 -30.94
CA PHE A 220 23.48 -8.90 -31.73
C PHE A 220 23.67 -7.67 -30.83
N ILE A 221 22.77 -7.46 -29.85
CA ILE A 221 22.84 -6.31 -28.95
C ILE A 221 24.13 -6.33 -28.12
N LYS A 222 24.57 -7.51 -27.65
CA LYS A 222 25.85 -7.67 -26.94
C LYS A 222 27.06 -7.27 -27.80
N ARG A 223 27.10 -7.70 -29.07
CA ARG A 223 28.18 -7.33 -30.00
C ARG A 223 28.20 -5.84 -30.30
N LEU A 224 27.03 -5.26 -30.59
CA LEU A 224 26.91 -3.82 -30.85
C LEU A 224 27.36 -3.01 -29.62
N ARG A 225 26.98 -3.43 -28.42
CA ARG A 225 27.39 -2.78 -27.17
C ARG A 225 28.92 -2.73 -27.02
N ASN A 226 29.64 -3.80 -27.38
CA ASN A 226 31.10 -3.83 -27.28
C ASN A 226 31.80 -2.90 -28.28
N LEU A 227 31.12 -2.50 -29.36
CA LEU A 227 31.64 -1.59 -30.38
C LEU A 227 31.11 -0.16 -30.22
N ALA A 228 30.09 0.03 -29.39
CA ALA A 228 29.35 1.28 -29.30
C ALA A 228 30.22 2.40 -28.69
N PRO A 229 30.23 3.61 -29.28
CA PRO A 229 30.81 4.78 -28.64
C PRO A 229 30.01 5.15 -27.39
N GLU A 230 30.61 5.95 -26.49
CA GLU A 230 30.02 6.30 -25.20
C GLU A 230 28.60 6.88 -25.32
N GLY A 231 28.37 7.78 -26.28
CA GLY A 231 27.06 8.37 -26.53
C GLY A 231 25.99 7.32 -26.90
N LEU A 232 26.34 6.29 -27.65
CA LEU A 232 25.42 5.21 -28.01
C LEU A 232 25.16 4.26 -26.83
N LEU A 233 26.17 4.03 -25.97
CA LEU A 233 25.99 3.20 -24.77
C LEU A 233 24.89 3.74 -23.85
N ARG A 234 24.81 5.06 -23.67
CA ARG A 234 23.76 5.72 -22.87
C ARG A 234 22.36 5.38 -23.36
N TRP A 235 22.14 5.41 -24.68
CA TRP A 235 20.88 5.00 -25.29
C TRP A 235 20.59 3.51 -25.08
N MET A 236 21.60 2.66 -25.28
CA MET A 236 21.45 1.22 -25.07
C MET A 236 21.08 0.88 -23.63
N ASP A 237 21.69 1.55 -22.65
CA ASP A 237 21.42 1.37 -21.22
C ASP A 237 20.00 1.79 -20.83
N ALA A 238 19.46 2.84 -21.45
CA ALA A 238 18.09 3.25 -21.22
C ALA A 238 17.07 2.31 -21.91
N ALA A 239 17.37 1.84 -23.12
CA ALA A 239 16.42 1.12 -23.96
C ALA A 239 16.39 -0.39 -23.70
N VAL A 240 17.50 -1.02 -23.30
CA VAL A 240 17.62 -2.48 -23.24
C VAL A 240 18.37 -2.95 -22.00
N ILE A 241 17.78 -3.90 -21.27
CA ILE A 241 18.41 -4.63 -20.17
C ILE A 241 18.85 -6.01 -20.66
N LEU A 242 20.14 -6.31 -20.54
CA LEU A 242 20.70 -7.64 -20.83
C LEU A 242 20.78 -8.46 -19.53
N ALA A 243 19.63 -8.95 -19.04
CA ALA A 243 19.55 -9.78 -17.82
C ALA A 243 19.08 -11.21 -18.15
N GLY A 244 20.02 -12.15 -18.28
CA GLY A 244 19.75 -13.55 -18.62
C GLY A 244 20.02 -13.86 -20.09
N GLU A 245 19.23 -14.79 -20.65
CA GLU A 245 19.35 -15.21 -22.05
C GLU A 245 18.70 -14.20 -23.00
N ASP A 246 17.52 -13.69 -22.66
CA ASP A 246 16.74 -12.74 -23.49
C ASP A 246 16.88 -11.27 -23.06
N PRO A 247 16.90 -10.32 -24.01
CA PRO A 247 16.84 -8.89 -23.70
C PRO A 247 15.47 -8.53 -23.12
N ARG A 248 15.47 -7.72 -22.06
CA ARG A 248 14.27 -7.15 -21.47
C ARG A 248 14.22 -5.64 -21.71
N TYR A 249 13.02 -5.07 -21.70
CA TYR A 249 12.81 -3.67 -22.07
C TYR A 249 12.10 -2.91 -20.93
N PRO A 250 12.69 -1.82 -20.41
CA PRO A 250 11.99 -0.89 -19.54
C PRO A 250 10.75 -0.31 -20.22
N PRO A 251 9.64 -0.08 -19.50
CA PRO A 251 8.40 0.41 -20.12
C PRO A 251 8.55 1.81 -20.72
N LEU A 252 9.46 2.64 -20.18
CA LEU A 252 9.68 4.02 -20.61
C LEU A 252 9.99 4.17 -22.11
N LEU A 253 10.79 3.25 -22.68
CA LEU A 253 11.19 3.27 -24.09
C LEU A 253 10.56 2.12 -24.90
N GLY A 254 9.42 1.61 -24.43
CA GLY A 254 8.63 0.59 -25.10
C GLY A 254 9.41 -0.72 -25.27
N THR A 255 9.45 -1.29 -26.46
CA THR A 255 10.18 -2.54 -26.74
C THR A 255 11.56 -2.28 -27.34
N GLY A 256 12.41 -1.57 -26.59
CA GLY A 256 13.79 -1.29 -26.99
C GLY A 256 13.89 -0.15 -28.01
N GLY A 257 13.14 0.93 -27.80
CA GLY A 257 13.10 2.08 -28.71
C GLY A 257 11.87 2.14 -29.62
N ASN A 258 10.88 1.25 -29.42
CA ASN A 258 9.68 1.16 -30.26
C ASN A 258 8.40 1.24 -29.43
N ASP A 259 7.41 1.96 -29.96
CA ASP A 259 6.02 1.90 -29.49
C ASP A 259 5.07 1.54 -30.64
N GLY A 260 4.61 0.29 -30.66
CA GLY A 260 3.82 -0.23 -31.77
C GLY A 260 4.63 -0.23 -33.07
N ARG A 261 4.23 0.61 -34.04
CA ARG A 261 4.93 0.82 -35.33
C ARG A 261 5.86 2.03 -35.33
N LEU A 262 5.84 2.84 -34.27
CA LEU A 262 6.66 4.04 -34.15
C LEU A 262 8.04 3.65 -33.63
N ASP A 263 9.07 3.85 -34.44
CA ASP A 263 10.47 3.75 -34.01
C ASP A 263 10.94 5.11 -33.50
N PHE A 264 11.32 5.18 -32.21
CA PHE A 264 11.74 6.43 -31.58
C PHE A 264 13.05 6.97 -32.17
N THR A 265 13.98 6.09 -32.55
CA THR A 265 15.31 6.49 -33.01
C THR A 265 15.26 7.14 -34.39
N ASN A 266 14.54 6.53 -35.33
CA ASN A 266 14.37 7.06 -36.68
C ASN A 266 13.52 8.34 -36.68
N ASN A 267 12.45 8.37 -35.87
CA ASN A 267 11.67 9.60 -35.72
C ASN A 267 12.50 10.73 -35.11
N PHE A 268 13.35 10.44 -34.12
CA PHE A 268 14.24 11.44 -33.53
C PHE A 268 15.18 12.03 -34.58
N MET A 269 15.82 11.19 -35.41
CA MET A 269 16.67 11.66 -36.51
C MET A 269 15.90 12.53 -37.53
N GLN A 270 14.66 12.18 -37.85
CA GLN A 270 13.81 13.00 -38.72
C GLN A 270 13.46 14.34 -38.08
N ARG A 271 13.11 14.36 -36.77
CA ARG A 271 12.84 15.61 -36.04
C ARG A 271 14.08 16.50 -35.97
N LEU A 272 15.28 15.93 -35.82
CA LEU A 272 16.53 16.71 -35.89
C LEU A 272 16.72 17.38 -37.26
N ALA A 273 16.44 16.67 -38.35
CA ALA A 273 16.51 17.22 -39.71
C ALA A 273 15.41 18.26 -40.00
N GLU A 274 14.35 18.33 -39.18
CA GLU A 274 13.33 19.39 -39.22
C GLU A 274 13.71 20.61 -38.36
N LEU A 275 14.65 20.46 -37.43
CA LEU A 275 15.15 21.56 -36.58
C LEU A 275 16.40 22.24 -37.16
N PHE A 276 17.27 21.46 -37.78
CA PHE A 276 18.57 21.90 -38.26
C PHE A 276 18.84 21.42 -39.67
N ASP A 277 19.47 22.26 -40.49
CA ASP A 277 20.02 21.84 -41.76
C ASP A 277 21.20 20.86 -41.52
N PRO A 278 21.13 19.59 -41.98
CA PRO A 278 22.21 18.63 -41.78
C PRO A 278 23.54 19.01 -42.45
N GLN A 279 23.52 19.92 -43.43
CA GLN A 279 24.74 20.39 -44.11
C GLN A 279 25.40 21.52 -43.33
N SER A 280 24.72 22.66 -43.16
CA SER A 280 25.30 23.83 -42.48
C SER A 280 25.22 23.79 -40.95
N GLY A 281 24.28 23.04 -40.38
CA GLY A 281 23.94 23.08 -38.95
C GLY A 281 23.11 24.29 -38.53
N ALA A 282 22.67 25.11 -39.50
CA ALA A 282 21.83 26.28 -39.25
C ALA A 282 20.43 25.88 -38.79
N VAL A 283 19.84 26.73 -37.95
CA VAL A 283 18.46 26.59 -37.45
C VAL A 283 17.48 26.80 -38.60
N LEU A 284 16.50 25.90 -38.73
CA LEU A 284 15.46 26.01 -39.75
C LEU A 284 14.33 26.95 -39.33
N PRO A 285 13.54 27.48 -40.28
CA PRO A 285 12.40 28.35 -39.96
C PRO A 285 11.40 27.68 -39.01
N GLY A 286 10.93 28.42 -37.99
CA GLY A 286 9.98 27.92 -36.99
C GLY A 286 10.61 27.15 -35.82
N SER A 287 11.87 26.69 -35.93
CA SER A 287 12.54 25.94 -34.86
C SER A 287 12.79 26.79 -33.60
N ALA A 288 13.00 28.10 -33.77
CA ALA A 288 13.17 29.04 -32.65
C ALA A 288 11.85 29.26 -31.88
N GLU A 289 10.75 29.47 -32.62
CA GLU A 289 9.40 29.61 -32.03
C GLU A 289 8.96 28.31 -31.33
N ALA A 290 9.22 27.16 -31.96
CA ALA A 290 8.98 25.86 -31.35
C ALA A 290 9.80 25.66 -30.06
N LEU A 291 11.05 26.14 -30.01
CA LEU A 291 11.87 26.07 -28.80
C LEU A 291 11.30 26.94 -27.68
N ASP A 292 10.90 28.17 -27.99
CA ASP A 292 10.32 29.10 -27.02
C ASP A 292 9.03 28.52 -26.41
N SER A 293 8.24 27.83 -27.22
CA SER A 293 7.07 27.08 -26.76
C SER A 293 7.45 25.88 -25.87
N ALA A 294 8.46 25.11 -26.26
CA ALA A 294 8.90 23.93 -25.50
C ALA A 294 9.52 24.31 -24.13
N LEU A 295 10.35 25.34 -24.07
CA LEU A 295 11.03 25.75 -22.84
C LEU A 295 10.16 26.62 -21.93
N PHE A 296 9.44 27.58 -22.51
CA PHE A 296 8.81 28.68 -21.76
C PHE A 296 7.28 28.73 -21.92
N ALA A 297 6.66 27.72 -22.55
CA ALA A 297 5.22 27.69 -22.81
C ALA A 297 4.71 28.91 -23.60
N GLU A 298 5.56 29.50 -24.45
CA GLU A 298 5.11 30.55 -25.35
C GLU A 298 4.16 29.99 -26.43
N PRO A 299 3.12 30.74 -26.83
CA PRO A 299 2.23 30.31 -27.90
C PRO A 299 3.02 30.09 -29.20
N SER A 300 2.80 28.95 -29.85
CA SER A 300 3.42 28.64 -31.14
C SER A 300 2.42 28.09 -32.15
N ARG A 301 2.67 28.38 -33.42
CA ARG A 301 1.97 27.85 -34.60
C ARG A 301 2.71 26.67 -35.22
N CYS A 302 3.90 26.33 -34.71
CA CYS A 302 4.82 25.34 -35.28
C CYS A 302 4.58 23.93 -34.71
N LEU A 303 3.35 23.41 -34.83
CA LEU A 303 3.06 22.01 -34.52
C LEU A 303 3.17 21.14 -35.78
N SER A 304 3.81 19.98 -35.63
CA SER A 304 3.96 18.99 -36.69
C SER A 304 2.93 17.87 -36.55
N ASP A 305 2.34 17.44 -37.68
CA ASP A 305 1.40 16.31 -37.72
C ASP A 305 2.16 14.98 -37.62
N ARG A 306 2.49 14.59 -36.38
CA ARG A 306 3.36 13.46 -36.03
C ARG A 306 2.91 12.86 -34.70
N ALA A 307 3.18 11.57 -34.51
CA ALA A 307 2.88 10.88 -33.26
C ALA A 307 3.96 11.14 -32.20
N ILE A 308 3.55 11.54 -30.99
CA ILE A 308 4.42 11.66 -29.81
C ILE A 308 4.76 10.31 -29.16
N GLY A 309 4.15 9.22 -29.66
CA GLY A 309 4.18 7.92 -29.00
C GLY A 309 3.43 7.93 -27.67
N GLN A 310 3.96 7.23 -26.69
CA GLN A 310 3.30 7.01 -25.40
C GLN A 310 3.38 8.19 -24.40
N PHE A 311 4.16 9.24 -24.66
CA PHE A 311 4.59 10.19 -23.61
C PHE A 311 3.66 11.38 -23.34
N ALA A 312 2.74 11.69 -24.25
CA ALA A 312 1.80 12.80 -24.09
C ALA A 312 0.41 12.39 -24.60
N PRO A 313 -0.43 11.76 -23.75
CA PRO A 313 -1.75 11.28 -24.13
C PRO A 313 -2.65 12.35 -24.78
N GLY A 314 -2.58 13.60 -24.29
CA GLY A 314 -3.38 14.72 -24.83
C GLY A 314 -2.99 15.16 -26.23
N SER A 315 -1.77 14.86 -26.69
CA SER A 315 -1.25 15.22 -28.02
C SER A 315 -1.33 14.06 -29.02
N ALA A 316 -1.88 12.91 -28.62
CA ALA A 316 -1.92 11.70 -29.44
C ALA A 316 -3.06 11.68 -30.49
N GLY A 317 -3.78 12.79 -30.63
CA GLY A 317 -4.93 12.96 -31.53
C GLY A 317 -6.12 12.04 -31.21
N GLY A 318 -7.18 12.16 -32.01
CA GLY A 318 -8.36 11.31 -31.95
C GLY A 318 -9.66 12.04 -31.60
N PRO A 319 -10.72 11.29 -31.28
CA PRO A 319 -12.04 11.85 -30.96
C PRO A 319 -11.97 12.80 -29.76
N ASN A 320 -12.68 13.92 -29.83
CA ASN A 320 -12.74 15.00 -28.85
C ASN A 320 -11.41 15.72 -28.56
N ALA A 321 -10.43 15.63 -29.46
CA ALA A 321 -9.14 16.31 -29.30
C ALA A 321 -9.19 17.82 -29.65
N THR A 322 -10.25 18.30 -30.32
CA THR A 322 -10.48 19.72 -30.65
C THR A 322 -11.98 20.02 -30.71
N THR A 323 -12.35 21.28 -30.91
CA THR A 323 -13.74 21.76 -31.03
C THR A 323 -14.51 21.08 -32.17
N ASP A 324 -13.81 20.60 -33.20
CA ASP A 324 -14.38 19.82 -34.30
C ASP A 324 -14.59 18.33 -33.96
N PHE A 325 -14.49 17.96 -32.67
CA PHE A 325 -14.68 16.60 -32.15
C PHE A 325 -13.71 15.53 -32.70
N GLU A 326 -12.74 15.89 -33.53
CA GLU A 326 -11.65 15.03 -33.99
C GLU A 326 -10.43 15.89 -34.37
N ALA A 327 -9.23 15.50 -33.94
CA ALA A 327 -7.99 16.19 -34.36
C ALA A 327 -6.88 15.18 -34.69
N SER A 328 -6.01 15.57 -35.63
CA SER A 328 -4.76 14.83 -35.87
C SER A 328 -3.78 15.02 -34.70
N ALA A 329 -2.75 14.17 -34.64
CA ALA A 329 -1.74 14.26 -33.60
C ALA A 329 -0.80 15.43 -33.91
N GLY A 330 -0.79 16.44 -33.04
CA GLY A 330 0.07 17.61 -33.18
C GLY A 330 1.15 17.63 -32.11
N ILE A 331 2.42 17.67 -32.51
CA ILE A 331 3.55 17.72 -31.58
C ILE A 331 4.51 18.85 -31.91
N ASN A 332 5.06 19.45 -30.86
CA ASN A 332 6.22 20.30 -30.98
C ASN A 332 7.46 19.42 -31.19
N THR A 333 8.22 19.69 -32.26
CA THR A 333 9.42 18.93 -32.64
C THR A 333 10.48 18.93 -31.53
N TRP A 334 10.65 20.05 -30.80
CA TRP A 334 11.57 20.12 -29.67
C TRP A 334 11.13 19.27 -28.48
N ASP A 335 9.82 19.16 -28.21
CA ASP A 335 9.33 18.29 -27.14
C ASP A 335 9.70 16.83 -27.39
N PHE A 336 9.59 16.37 -28.65
CA PHE A 336 9.96 15.00 -29.03
C PHE A 336 11.46 14.73 -28.88
N VAL A 337 12.30 15.69 -29.28
CA VAL A 337 13.76 15.59 -29.13
C VAL A 337 14.14 15.61 -27.65
N LEU A 338 13.71 16.62 -26.90
CA LEU A 338 14.10 16.78 -25.52
C LEU A 338 13.54 15.66 -24.62
N MET A 339 12.33 15.14 -24.85
CA MET A 339 11.83 14.04 -24.03
C MET A 339 12.70 12.77 -24.17
N LEU A 340 13.21 12.47 -25.37
CA LEU A 340 14.06 11.30 -25.61
C LEU A 340 15.46 11.51 -25.03
N GLU A 341 16.01 12.72 -25.14
CA GLU A 341 17.26 13.11 -24.48
C GLU A 341 17.15 12.97 -22.94
N GLY A 342 15.98 13.26 -22.38
CA GLY A 342 15.72 13.13 -20.94
C GLY A 342 15.56 11.69 -20.47
N ALA A 343 14.98 10.83 -21.31
CA ALA A 343 14.82 9.41 -21.02
C ALA A 343 16.16 8.68 -20.82
N LEU A 344 17.26 9.22 -21.36
CA LEU A 344 18.61 8.67 -21.21
C LEU A 344 19.12 8.61 -19.77
N LEU A 345 18.56 9.45 -18.87
CA LEU A 345 18.90 9.41 -17.45
C LEU A 345 18.32 8.18 -16.73
N PHE A 346 17.34 7.49 -17.34
CA PHE A 346 16.72 6.28 -16.81
C PHE A 346 17.44 5.01 -17.28
N GLY A 347 18.78 5.06 -17.33
CA GLY A 347 19.62 3.91 -17.65
C GLY A 347 19.32 2.75 -16.69
N ALA A 348 18.95 1.60 -17.24
CA ALA A 348 18.61 0.43 -16.46
C ALA A 348 19.86 -0.39 -16.13
N SER A 349 20.11 -0.62 -14.84
CA SER A 349 21.23 -1.45 -14.38
C SER A 349 20.77 -2.88 -14.10
N ALA A 350 21.50 -3.90 -14.56
CA ALA A 350 21.22 -5.29 -14.23
C ALA A 350 21.69 -5.60 -12.80
N ALA A 351 20.86 -5.37 -11.78
CA ALA A 351 21.19 -5.81 -10.43
C ALA A 351 20.93 -7.31 -10.25
N ARG A 352 21.98 -8.12 -10.32
CA ARG A 352 21.99 -9.47 -9.74
C ARG A 352 22.32 -9.37 -8.25
N ARG A 353 21.39 -9.73 -7.37
CA ARG A 353 21.73 -10.20 -6.01
C ARG A 353 21.49 -11.71 -5.95
N LEU A 354 22.48 -12.44 -5.47
CA LEU A 354 22.62 -13.91 -5.47
C LEU A 354 21.65 -14.67 -4.54
N GLU A 355 20.64 -14.04 -3.94
CA GLU A 355 19.90 -14.63 -2.80
C GLU A 355 18.45 -15.08 -3.06
N SER A 356 17.93 -15.09 -4.29
CA SER A 356 16.66 -15.80 -4.54
C SER A 356 16.48 -16.17 -6.01
N SER A 357 16.06 -17.42 -6.23
CA SER A 357 15.69 -18.03 -7.52
C SER A 357 14.46 -17.40 -8.22
N GLU A 358 14.07 -16.17 -7.92
CA GLU A 358 13.03 -15.47 -8.66
C GLU A 358 13.66 -14.66 -9.79
N ALA A 359 13.09 -14.81 -10.99
CA ALA A 359 13.55 -14.19 -12.23
C ALA A 359 13.89 -12.71 -12.02
N GLY A 360 15.12 -12.32 -12.39
CA GLY A 360 15.69 -10.99 -12.20
C GLY A 360 14.65 -9.89 -12.40
N VAL A 361 14.35 -9.16 -11.33
CA VAL A 361 13.44 -8.02 -11.36
C VAL A 361 14.01 -7.01 -12.35
N LEU A 362 13.21 -6.59 -13.33
CA LEU A 362 13.50 -5.49 -14.23
C LEU A 362 13.93 -4.28 -13.38
N SER A 363 15.18 -3.86 -13.52
CA SER A 363 15.76 -2.79 -12.71
C SER A 363 15.91 -1.54 -13.56
N ALA A 364 14.76 -0.98 -13.96
CA ALA A 364 14.67 0.40 -14.42
C ALA A 364 14.28 1.29 -13.22
N PRO A 365 14.80 2.53 -13.14
CA PRO A 365 14.56 3.38 -11.98
C PRO A 365 13.07 3.58 -11.71
N PHE A 366 12.66 3.36 -10.46
CA PHE A 366 11.31 3.53 -9.94
C PHE A 366 10.20 2.84 -10.76
N THR A 367 10.54 1.73 -11.41
CA THR A 367 9.62 0.95 -12.23
C THR A 367 9.14 -0.29 -11.49
N VAL A 368 7.83 -0.52 -11.50
CA VAL A 368 7.18 -1.67 -10.85
C VAL A 368 6.08 -2.27 -11.74
N ARG A 369 5.56 -3.44 -11.38
CA ARG A 369 4.41 -4.04 -12.09
C ARG A 369 3.17 -3.16 -11.96
N SER A 370 2.34 -3.14 -13.01
CA SER A 370 1.10 -2.37 -13.02
C SER A 370 0.10 -2.88 -11.97
N ARG A 371 -0.52 -1.91 -11.31
CA ARG A 371 -1.74 -1.97 -10.51
C ARG A 371 -2.55 -0.69 -10.72
N ALA A 372 -2.76 -0.31 -11.97
CA ALA A 372 -3.55 0.82 -12.40
C ALA A 372 -4.98 0.78 -11.84
N GLY A 373 -5.53 -0.41 -11.55
CA GLY A 373 -6.83 -0.58 -10.89
C GLY A 373 -6.92 -0.02 -9.46
N THR A 374 -5.81 0.42 -8.86
CA THR A 374 -5.80 1.18 -7.59
C THR A 374 -5.97 2.69 -7.78
N SER A 375 -5.87 3.17 -9.03
CA SER A 375 -6.28 4.50 -9.44
C SER A 375 -7.76 4.47 -9.81
N GLY A 376 -8.55 5.44 -9.35
CA GLY A 376 -9.98 5.53 -9.67
C GLY A 376 -10.29 5.74 -11.16
N SER A 377 -9.27 5.93 -12.00
CA SER A 377 -9.38 6.22 -13.44
C SER A 377 -9.14 5.02 -14.36
N ALA A 378 -8.66 3.88 -13.86
CA ALA A 378 -8.32 2.71 -14.68
C ALA A 378 -8.91 1.42 -14.09
N SER A 379 -9.24 0.45 -14.93
CA SER A 379 -9.80 -0.81 -14.46
C SER A 379 -8.70 -1.80 -14.10
N ALA A 380 -8.94 -2.66 -13.10
CA ALA A 380 -8.02 -3.75 -12.77
C ALA A 380 -7.91 -4.82 -13.87
N ALA A 381 -8.74 -4.76 -14.93
CA ALA A 381 -8.57 -5.61 -16.11
C ALA A 381 -7.43 -5.09 -17.01
N ASP A 382 -7.20 -3.78 -17.01
CA ASP A 382 -6.17 -3.13 -17.82
C ASP A 382 -4.74 -3.45 -17.31
N ASP A 383 -4.62 -3.98 -16.09
CA ASP A 383 -3.35 -4.38 -15.48
C ASP A 383 -2.69 -5.58 -16.18
N GLY A 384 -3.47 -6.46 -16.81
CA GLY A 384 -2.95 -7.62 -17.54
C GLY A 384 -2.24 -7.22 -18.83
N ASP A 385 -2.74 -6.17 -19.49
CA ASP A 385 -2.25 -5.68 -20.78
C ASP A 385 -1.25 -4.52 -20.62
N ALA A 386 -1.13 -3.93 -19.42
CA ALA A 386 -0.23 -2.82 -19.13
C ALA A 386 1.26 -3.22 -19.17
N ARG A 387 2.12 -2.33 -19.67
CA ARG A 387 3.60 -2.53 -19.72
C ARG A 387 4.29 -2.36 -18.37
N GLY A 388 3.58 -1.83 -17.37
CA GLY A 388 4.10 -1.54 -16.04
C GLY A 388 3.71 -0.15 -15.54
N GLU A 389 4.28 0.23 -14.40
CA GLU A 389 4.17 1.56 -13.82
C GLU A 389 5.56 2.16 -13.62
N ILE A 390 5.66 3.48 -13.78
CA ILE A 390 6.85 4.26 -13.42
C ILE A 390 6.45 5.40 -12.48
N TRP A 391 7.29 5.62 -11.47
CA TRP A 391 7.08 6.62 -10.43
C TRP A 391 8.16 7.69 -10.54
N MET A 392 7.80 8.86 -11.07
CA MET A 392 8.76 9.92 -11.36
C MET A 392 8.96 10.79 -10.11
N PRO A 393 10.19 10.87 -9.55
CA PRO A 393 10.43 11.63 -8.33
C PRO A 393 10.30 13.13 -8.56
N LEU A 394 9.70 13.84 -7.60
CA LEU A 394 9.61 15.29 -7.56
C LEU A 394 10.30 15.78 -6.29
N TRP A 395 11.28 16.65 -6.45
CA TRP A 395 12.07 17.25 -5.38
C TRP A 395 11.94 18.77 -5.39
N SER A 396 11.97 19.36 -4.21
CA SER A 396 11.86 20.81 -4.01
C SER A 396 13.20 21.50 -3.75
N ALA A 397 14.25 20.73 -3.46
CA ALA A 397 15.62 21.24 -3.25
C ALA A 397 16.44 21.15 -4.55
N PRO A 398 17.22 22.17 -4.95
CA PRO A 398 18.00 22.13 -6.19
C PRO A 398 18.97 20.94 -6.27
N PHE A 399 18.82 20.08 -7.27
CA PHE A 399 19.70 18.92 -7.54
C PHE A 399 20.59 19.18 -8.75
N GLY A 400 21.88 18.87 -8.63
CA GLY A 400 22.82 18.82 -9.75
C GLY A 400 22.65 17.56 -10.60
N LEU A 401 23.34 17.51 -11.75
CA LEU A 401 23.29 16.35 -12.64
C LEU A 401 23.81 15.06 -11.96
N ASP A 402 24.92 15.14 -11.22
CA ASP A 402 25.49 13.95 -10.56
C ASP A 402 24.60 13.43 -9.43
N GLU A 403 24.00 14.33 -8.64
CA GLU A 403 23.01 13.97 -7.61
C GLU A 403 21.80 13.27 -8.26
N LEU A 404 21.32 13.77 -9.40
CA LEU A 404 20.22 13.16 -10.14
C LEU A 404 20.60 11.80 -10.72
N ARG A 405 21.83 11.64 -11.24
CA ARG A 405 22.33 10.33 -11.72
C ARG A 405 22.44 9.33 -10.59
N SER A 406 22.96 9.73 -9.43
CA SER A 406 23.00 8.89 -8.23
C SER A 406 21.60 8.44 -7.83
N LEU A 407 20.66 9.39 -7.70
CA LEU A 407 19.25 9.12 -7.37
C LEU A 407 18.63 8.08 -8.33
N LEU A 408 18.77 8.28 -9.63
CA LEU A 408 18.17 7.39 -10.63
C LEU A 408 18.89 6.03 -10.69
N SER A 409 20.21 5.99 -10.47
CA SER A 409 20.97 4.74 -10.44
C SER A 409 20.61 3.84 -9.25
N GLU A 410 20.31 4.45 -8.09
CA GLU A 410 19.80 3.75 -6.91
C GLU A 410 18.34 3.36 -7.12
N GLY A 411 17.51 4.34 -7.51
CA GLY A 411 16.26 4.19 -8.28
C GLY A 411 15.28 3.14 -7.77
N ARG A 412 15.27 2.81 -6.47
CA ARG A 412 14.50 1.69 -5.93
C ARG A 412 13.74 2.11 -4.69
N ALA A 413 12.45 1.78 -4.68
CA ALA A 413 11.69 1.75 -3.45
C ALA A 413 11.87 0.37 -2.78
N ALA A 414 12.19 0.37 -1.49
CA ALA A 414 12.33 -0.85 -0.71
C ALA A 414 11.29 -0.90 0.42
N LEU A 415 10.65 -2.05 0.55
CA LEU A 415 9.73 -2.35 1.63
C LEU A 415 10.31 -3.51 2.44
N ASN A 416 10.59 -3.27 3.72
CA ASN A 416 11.13 -4.28 4.65
C ASN A 416 12.39 -4.98 4.10
N GLY A 417 13.30 -4.19 3.49
CA GLY A 417 14.56 -4.66 2.92
C GLY A 417 14.44 -5.35 1.56
N LYS A 418 13.22 -5.46 0.99
CA LYS A 418 12.97 -6.06 -0.33
C LYS A 418 12.53 -5.00 -1.35
N PRO A 419 12.93 -5.11 -2.63
CA PRO A 419 12.44 -4.21 -3.67
C PRO A 419 10.91 -4.26 -3.80
N ALA A 420 10.28 -3.11 -4.00
CA ALA A 420 8.85 -3.02 -4.27
C ALA A 420 8.51 -3.77 -5.58
N ARG A 421 7.45 -4.59 -5.55
CA ARG A 421 7.06 -5.44 -6.68
C ARG A 421 6.03 -4.79 -7.59
N ASP A 422 5.16 -3.98 -7.02
CA ASP A 422 4.03 -3.33 -7.68
C ASP A 422 3.72 -1.97 -7.05
N GLY A 423 2.74 -1.25 -7.60
CA GLY A 423 2.35 0.09 -7.14
C GLY A 423 1.90 0.15 -5.67
N LEU A 424 1.33 -0.92 -5.10
CA LEU A 424 0.94 -0.93 -3.69
C LEU A 424 2.17 -1.09 -2.78
N ASP A 425 3.10 -1.98 -3.12
CA ASP A 425 4.38 -2.11 -2.40
C ASP A 425 5.19 -0.80 -2.49
N PHE A 426 5.16 -0.11 -3.64
CA PHE A 426 5.81 1.20 -3.81
C PHE A 426 5.17 2.26 -2.90
N ALA A 427 3.83 2.35 -2.87
CA ALA A 427 3.12 3.29 -1.99
C ALA A 427 3.39 3.00 -0.50
N ARG A 428 3.49 1.73 -0.11
CA ARG A 428 3.91 1.33 1.25
C ARG A 428 5.33 1.76 1.57
N ALA A 429 6.26 1.57 0.64
CA ALA A 429 7.65 2.01 0.81
C ALA A 429 7.75 3.53 0.98
N VAL A 430 7.02 4.31 0.16
CA VAL A 430 6.91 5.77 0.31
C VAL A 430 6.37 6.16 1.68
N ALA A 431 5.29 5.51 2.13
CA ALA A 431 4.68 5.74 3.44
C ALA A 431 5.59 5.35 4.64
N HIS A 432 6.59 4.49 4.42
CA HIS A 432 7.58 4.08 5.41
C HIS A 432 8.88 4.92 5.34
N LEU A 433 8.97 5.89 4.42
CA LEU A 433 10.21 6.61 4.08
C LEU A 433 11.32 5.68 3.55
N GLY A 434 10.94 4.53 2.96
CA GLY A 434 11.84 3.58 2.31
C GLY A 434 12.29 4.02 0.91
N VAL A 435 12.41 5.34 0.69
CA VAL A 435 12.82 6.01 -0.55
C VAL A 435 13.88 7.07 -0.25
N ASP A 436 14.67 7.44 -1.25
CA ASP A 436 15.85 8.29 -1.08
C ASP A 436 15.55 9.70 -0.52
N ARG A 437 16.53 10.21 0.25
CA ARG A 437 16.43 11.51 0.94
C ARG A 437 16.40 12.64 -0.09
N GLY A 438 15.41 13.53 0.02
CA GLY A 438 15.28 14.73 -0.82
C GLY A 438 14.12 14.68 -1.83
N ILE A 439 13.51 13.52 -2.03
CA ILE A 439 12.27 13.40 -2.81
C ILE A 439 11.09 13.85 -1.93
N SER A 440 10.30 14.79 -2.46
CA SER A 440 9.11 15.32 -1.78
C SER A 440 7.83 14.62 -2.22
N GLN A 441 7.73 14.22 -3.48
CA GLN A 441 6.56 13.58 -4.05
C GLN A 441 6.97 12.62 -5.18
N PHE A 442 6.08 11.74 -5.61
CA PHE A 442 6.19 10.97 -6.84
C PHE A 442 4.98 11.22 -7.73
N GLN A 443 5.21 11.47 -9.01
CA GLN A 443 4.18 11.42 -10.05
C GLN A 443 4.12 10.00 -10.62
N ARG A 444 3.00 9.32 -10.39
CA ARG A 444 2.76 7.94 -10.82
C ARG A 444 2.18 7.91 -12.23
N TYR A 445 2.75 7.06 -13.09
CA TYR A 445 2.30 6.80 -14.45
C TYR A 445 2.03 5.31 -14.66
N GLY A 446 0.89 4.98 -15.25
CA GLY A 446 0.59 3.65 -15.78
C GLY A 446 0.71 3.63 -17.29
N PHE A 447 1.42 2.64 -17.85
CA PHE A 447 1.49 2.44 -19.30
C PHE A 447 0.33 1.57 -19.76
N LEU A 448 -0.78 2.21 -20.13
CA LEU A 448 -2.05 1.57 -20.50
C LEU A 448 -2.16 1.38 -22.01
N MET A 449 -2.74 0.25 -22.43
CA MET A 449 -2.93 -0.09 -23.84
C MET A 449 -4.11 0.71 -24.41
N ARG A 450 -3.92 1.42 -25.53
CA ARG A 450 -4.96 2.23 -26.19
C ARG A 450 -5.69 1.46 -27.29
N SER A 451 -4.95 0.86 -28.21
CA SER A 451 -5.48 0.09 -29.35
C SER A 451 -4.38 -0.79 -29.94
N GLY A 452 -4.50 -2.11 -29.80
CA GLY A 452 -3.41 -3.01 -30.17
C GLY A 452 -2.12 -2.66 -29.41
N LYS A 453 -0.95 -2.77 -30.04
CA LYS A 453 0.36 -2.64 -29.37
C LYS A 453 0.80 -1.20 -29.03
N ALA A 454 -0.10 -0.21 -29.09
CA ALA A 454 0.18 1.19 -28.77
C ALA A 454 -0.21 1.52 -27.33
N PHE A 455 0.71 2.16 -26.59
CA PHE A 455 0.57 2.44 -25.16
C PHE A 455 0.52 3.94 -24.88
N LEU A 456 -0.04 4.31 -23.74
CA LEU A 456 -0.06 5.68 -23.24
C LEU A 456 0.41 5.69 -21.79
N ALA A 457 1.41 6.53 -21.50
CA ALA A 457 1.84 6.86 -20.15
C ALA A 457 0.78 7.77 -19.52
N THR A 458 -0.23 7.15 -18.90
CA THR A 458 -1.37 7.83 -18.30
C THR A 458 -1.00 8.25 -16.89
N PRO A 459 -1.06 9.56 -16.55
CA PRO A 459 -0.87 10.00 -15.18
C PRO A 459 -2.00 9.41 -14.31
N LEU A 460 -1.63 8.73 -13.22
CA LEU A 460 -2.58 8.07 -12.32
C LEU A 460 -2.82 8.89 -11.05
N ASP A 461 -1.74 9.16 -10.32
CA ASP A 461 -1.79 9.83 -9.01
C ASP A 461 -0.50 10.62 -8.77
N ARG A 462 -0.59 11.61 -7.88
CA ARG A 462 0.59 12.22 -7.25
C ARG A 462 0.60 11.86 -5.77
N ILE A 463 1.74 11.35 -5.29
CA ILE A 463 1.88 10.80 -3.93
C ILE A 463 2.97 11.55 -3.19
N GLU A 464 2.62 12.09 -2.02
CA GLU A 464 3.56 12.76 -1.15
C GLU A 464 4.43 11.76 -0.38
N VAL A 465 5.72 12.04 -0.28
CA VAL A 465 6.66 11.26 0.53
C VAL A 465 6.52 11.70 1.98
N THR A 466 5.61 11.06 2.71
CA THR A 466 5.35 11.36 4.12
C THR A 466 5.22 10.08 4.93
N ARG A 467 5.72 10.11 6.17
CA ARG A 467 5.61 8.98 7.08
C ARG A 467 4.15 8.79 7.48
N ASN A 468 3.55 7.67 7.09
CA ASN A 468 2.19 7.30 7.51
C ASN A 468 2.21 6.04 8.39
N VAL A 469 1.99 6.24 9.68
CA VAL A 469 1.93 5.18 10.70
C VAL A 469 0.82 4.14 10.49
N ASN A 470 -0.26 4.47 9.76
CA ASN A 470 -1.28 3.47 9.43
C ASN A 470 -0.79 2.47 8.37
N ALA A 471 0.20 2.82 7.54
CA ALA A 471 0.76 1.90 6.55
C ALA A 471 1.45 0.69 7.21
N ASP A 472 1.99 0.86 8.43
CA ASP A 472 2.62 -0.22 9.21
C ASP A 472 1.64 -1.36 9.52
N LEU A 473 0.35 -1.05 9.59
CA LEU A 473 -0.70 -2.04 9.84
C LEU A 473 -0.76 -3.08 8.71
N ILE A 474 -0.41 -2.69 7.48
CA ILE A 474 -0.41 -3.57 6.31
C ILE A 474 0.59 -4.72 6.50
N ASP A 475 1.70 -4.50 7.19
CA ASP A 475 2.68 -5.56 7.49
C ASP A 475 2.09 -6.61 8.44
N ASN A 476 1.22 -6.20 9.37
CA ASN A 476 0.48 -7.11 10.22
C ASN A 476 -0.60 -7.89 9.44
N LEU A 477 -1.14 -7.34 8.34
CA LEU A 477 -2.07 -8.04 7.45
C LEU A 477 -1.37 -9.01 6.47
N ASP A 478 -0.18 -8.65 5.97
CA ASP A 478 0.59 -9.48 5.02
C ASP A 478 1.46 -10.54 5.72
N GLN A 479 1.15 -10.86 6.97
CA GLN A 479 1.80 -11.94 7.70
C GLN A 479 1.67 -13.25 6.92
N GLN A 480 2.78 -14.00 6.83
CA GLN A 480 2.88 -15.25 6.07
C GLN A 480 2.52 -15.12 4.57
N GLY A 481 2.58 -13.89 4.02
CA GLY A 481 2.24 -13.63 2.62
C GLY A 481 0.75 -13.75 2.31
N TRP A 482 -0.13 -13.58 3.31
CA TRP A 482 -1.58 -13.70 3.14
C TRP A 482 -2.12 -12.78 2.04
N LEU A 483 -1.72 -11.49 2.04
CA LEU A 483 -2.17 -10.53 1.04
C LEU A 483 -1.72 -10.96 -0.36
N SER A 484 -0.45 -11.39 -0.49
CA SER A 484 0.07 -11.90 -1.76
C SER A 484 -0.71 -13.12 -2.26
N SER A 485 -1.15 -14.01 -1.37
CA SER A 485 -1.95 -15.20 -1.72
C SER A 485 -3.38 -14.84 -2.19
N VAL A 486 -4.04 -13.90 -1.53
CA VAL A 486 -5.35 -13.36 -1.91
C VAL A 486 -5.29 -12.73 -3.30
N GLN A 487 -4.28 -11.91 -3.54
CA GLN A 487 -4.08 -11.23 -4.82
C GLN A 487 -3.77 -12.20 -5.96
N ARG A 488 -2.98 -13.25 -5.69
CA ARG A 488 -2.72 -14.31 -6.66
C ARG A 488 -4.01 -15.04 -7.05
N HIS A 489 -4.80 -15.48 -6.07
CA HIS A 489 -6.06 -16.16 -6.34
C HIS A 489 -7.02 -15.26 -7.12
N ALA A 490 -7.08 -13.96 -6.80
CA ALA A 490 -7.98 -13.02 -7.47
C ALA A 490 -7.68 -12.83 -8.98
N ARG A 491 -6.47 -13.17 -9.43
CA ARG A 491 -6.06 -13.13 -10.83
C ARG A 491 -6.36 -14.42 -11.59
N GLU A 492 -6.72 -15.50 -10.89
CA GLU A 492 -7.06 -16.76 -11.53
C GLU A 492 -8.48 -16.67 -12.12
N ASP A 493 -8.65 -17.21 -13.32
CA ASP A 493 -9.97 -17.31 -13.97
C ASP A 493 -10.98 -18.11 -13.12
N SER A 494 -10.44 -19.03 -12.31
CA SER A 494 -11.22 -19.88 -11.44
C SER A 494 -11.77 -19.22 -10.17
N ALA A 495 -11.34 -18.01 -9.84
CA ALA A 495 -11.83 -17.30 -8.67
C ALA A 495 -13.28 -16.80 -8.84
N PRO A 496 -14.13 -16.84 -7.81
CA PRO A 496 -15.48 -16.27 -7.91
C PRO A 496 -15.47 -14.75 -8.17
N ASN A 497 -16.41 -14.23 -8.96
CA ASN A 497 -16.52 -12.79 -9.26
C ASN A 497 -16.65 -11.91 -7.99
N ALA A 498 -17.41 -12.36 -7.00
CA ALA A 498 -17.56 -11.65 -5.72
C ALA A 498 -16.22 -11.56 -4.98
N PHE A 499 -15.41 -12.63 -5.00
CA PHE A 499 -14.06 -12.62 -4.41
C PHE A 499 -13.12 -11.68 -5.17
N ARG A 500 -13.13 -11.73 -6.51
CA ARG A 500 -12.32 -10.81 -7.35
C ARG A 500 -12.67 -9.35 -7.07
N SER A 501 -13.96 -9.03 -6.95
CA SER A 501 -14.42 -7.68 -6.59
C SER A 501 -13.93 -7.27 -5.20
N ALA A 502 -14.07 -8.14 -4.20
CA ALA A 502 -13.62 -7.86 -2.83
C ALA A 502 -12.09 -7.68 -2.74
N ALA A 503 -11.31 -8.47 -3.48
CA ALA A 503 -9.85 -8.33 -3.55
C ALA A 503 -9.43 -6.99 -4.19
N ARG A 504 -10.10 -6.55 -5.27
CA ARG A 504 -9.86 -5.23 -5.88
C ARG A 504 -10.21 -4.09 -4.92
N GLN A 505 -11.32 -4.21 -4.19
CA GLN A 505 -11.69 -3.25 -3.15
C GLN A 505 -10.68 -3.21 -2.01
N LEU A 506 -10.10 -4.36 -1.63
CA LEU A 506 -9.02 -4.42 -0.64
C LEU A 506 -7.78 -3.69 -1.15
N ASP A 507 -7.32 -3.94 -2.38
CA ASP A 507 -6.16 -3.27 -2.96
C ASP A 507 -6.35 -1.74 -2.99
N THR A 508 -7.53 -1.28 -3.42
CA THR A 508 -7.90 0.14 -3.44
C THR A 508 -7.88 0.73 -2.02
N ALA A 509 -8.47 0.03 -1.05
CA ALA A 509 -8.52 0.47 0.34
C ALA A 509 -7.13 0.53 0.99
N LEU A 510 -6.27 -0.46 0.72
CA LEU A 510 -4.89 -0.50 1.20
C LEU A 510 -4.08 0.66 0.61
N PHE A 511 -4.20 0.89 -0.69
CA PHE A 511 -3.54 2.00 -1.36
C PHE A 511 -3.99 3.35 -0.77
N ALA A 512 -5.30 3.56 -0.60
CA ALA A 512 -5.84 4.75 0.05
C ALA A 512 -5.31 4.93 1.49
N MET A 513 -5.20 3.83 2.24
CA MET A 513 -4.67 3.84 3.61
C MET A 513 -3.18 4.22 3.68
N THR A 514 -2.39 3.96 2.62
CA THR A 514 -1.00 4.47 2.55
C THR A 514 -0.93 6.00 2.48
N ARG A 515 -1.97 6.64 1.92
CA ARG A 515 -2.05 8.10 1.73
C ARG A 515 -2.74 8.83 2.88
N ARG A 516 -3.65 8.15 3.58
CA ARG A 516 -4.52 8.75 4.59
C ARG A 516 -4.31 8.12 5.97
N ALA A 517 -4.06 8.96 6.96
CA ALA A 517 -3.88 8.55 8.35
C ALA A 517 -5.18 8.71 9.18
N ASP A 518 -6.33 8.26 8.67
CA ASP A 518 -7.63 8.39 9.34
C ASP A 518 -8.33 7.06 9.61
N SER A 519 -9.30 7.07 10.52
CA SER A 519 -10.02 5.87 10.95
C SER A 519 -10.91 5.28 9.88
N HIS A 520 -11.44 6.09 8.97
CA HIS A 520 -12.28 5.62 7.88
C HIS A 520 -11.52 4.75 6.88
N SER A 521 -10.27 5.12 6.55
CA SER A 521 -9.40 4.27 5.71
C SER A 521 -9.11 2.93 6.37
N VAL A 522 -8.83 2.90 7.67
CA VAL A 522 -8.58 1.66 8.42
C VAL A 522 -9.85 0.79 8.51
N GLN A 523 -11.01 1.39 8.80
CA GLN A 523 -12.30 0.71 8.78
C GLN A 523 -12.60 0.10 7.40
N THR A 524 -12.32 0.81 6.32
CA THR A 524 -12.55 0.31 4.96
C THR A 524 -11.74 -0.95 4.67
N VAL A 525 -10.45 -0.98 5.09
CA VAL A 525 -9.62 -2.18 4.98
C VAL A 525 -10.19 -3.32 5.81
N LEU A 526 -10.57 -3.09 7.06
CA LEU A 526 -11.17 -4.13 7.93
C LEU A 526 -12.44 -4.73 7.31
N ARG A 527 -13.32 -3.89 6.74
CA ARG A 527 -14.53 -4.33 6.03
C ARG A 527 -14.19 -5.24 4.85
N CYS A 528 -13.19 -4.85 4.04
CA CYS A 528 -12.74 -5.67 2.91
C CYS A 528 -12.14 -7.01 3.37
N VAL A 529 -11.35 -7.03 4.45
CA VAL A 529 -10.81 -8.26 5.04
C VAL A 529 -11.93 -9.22 5.47
N GLY A 530 -12.95 -8.71 6.18
CA GLY A 530 -14.10 -9.52 6.59
C GLY A 530 -14.90 -10.10 5.41
N ARG A 531 -15.05 -9.32 4.33
CA ARG A 531 -15.70 -9.77 3.07
C ARG A 531 -14.89 -10.84 2.35
N ILE A 532 -13.57 -10.66 2.25
CA ILE A 532 -12.66 -11.64 1.67
C ILE A 532 -12.71 -12.95 2.44
N GLU A 533 -12.61 -12.90 3.77
CA GLU A 533 -12.68 -14.11 4.60
C GLU A 533 -14.02 -14.83 4.43
N SER A 534 -15.12 -14.09 4.44
CA SER A 534 -16.46 -14.66 4.24
C SER A 534 -16.59 -15.30 2.85
N ALA A 535 -16.02 -14.69 1.81
CA ALA A 535 -16.03 -15.23 0.45
C ALA A 535 -15.15 -16.48 0.30
N LEU A 536 -13.97 -16.50 0.93
CA LEU A 536 -13.08 -17.66 0.95
C LEU A 536 -13.74 -18.86 1.63
N GLY A 537 -14.44 -18.63 2.74
CA GLY A 537 -15.10 -19.66 3.54
C GLY A 537 -16.22 -20.45 2.84
N LEU A 538 -16.66 -20.02 1.65
CA LEU A 538 -17.74 -20.67 0.90
C LEU A 538 -17.27 -21.81 -0.01
N SER A 539 -15.97 -21.91 -0.32
CA SER A 539 -15.47 -22.82 -1.35
C SER A 539 -14.17 -23.53 -0.94
N VAL A 540 -14.17 -24.86 -1.03
CA VAL A 540 -12.97 -25.69 -0.83
C VAL A 540 -11.85 -25.30 -1.78
N LYS A 541 -12.17 -24.98 -3.04
CA LYS A 541 -11.18 -24.56 -4.03
C LYS A 541 -10.48 -23.26 -3.63
N SER A 542 -11.20 -22.33 -2.99
CA SER A 542 -10.62 -21.10 -2.47
C SER A 542 -9.70 -21.36 -1.27
N HIS A 543 -9.96 -22.40 -0.47
CA HIS A 543 -9.05 -22.83 0.60
C HIS A 543 -7.74 -23.44 0.06
N GLU A 544 -7.75 -24.08 -1.12
CA GLU A 544 -6.52 -24.59 -1.73
C GLU A 544 -5.61 -23.45 -2.22
N ALA A 545 -6.21 -22.40 -2.80
CA ALA A 545 -5.50 -21.23 -3.31
C ALA A 545 -5.02 -20.29 -2.19
N VAL A 546 -5.85 -20.09 -1.16
CA VAL A 546 -5.57 -19.29 0.04
C VAL A 546 -5.66 -20.20 1.27
N ARG A 547 -4.54 -20.87 1.56
CA ARG A 547 -4.46 -21.96 2.56
C ARG A 547 -4.79 -21.55 3.98
N THR A 548 -4.62 -20.28 4.32
CA THR A 548 -4.87 -19.75 5.66
C THR A 548 -6.00 -18.71 5.63
N PRO A 549 -6.90 -18.71 6.62
CA PRO A 549 -7.79 -17.59 6.89
C PRO A 549 -7.02 -16.29 7.15
N ALA A 550 -7.73 -15.16 7.24
CA ALA A 550 -7.10 -13.88 7.56
C ALA A 550 -6.24 -13.98 8.84
N PRO A 551 -5.04 -13.39 8.89
CA PRO A 551 -4.20 -13.48 10.08
C PRO A 551 -4.84 -12.78 11.27
N GLN A 552 -4.38 -13.08 12.48
CA GLN A 552 -4.79 -12.32 13.66
C GLN A 552 -4.17 -10.92 13.63
N LEU A 553 -5.02 -9.91 13.51
CA LEU A 553 -4.62 -8.51 13.47
C LEU A 553 -4.32 -7.99 14.88
N SER A 554 -3.35 -7.10 15.01
CA SER A 554 -2.96 -6.50 16.29
C SER A 554 -4.00 -5.50 16.81
N ALA A 555 -4.00 -5.24 18.12
CA ALA A 555 -4.90 -4.25 18.75
C ALA A 555 -4.74 -2.82 18.17
N LYS A 556 -3.61 -2.51 17.52
CA LYS A 556 -3.42 -1.22 16.83
C LYS A 556 -4.45 -0.96 15.73
N TRP A 557 -4.94 -2.02 15.06
CA TRP A 557 -6.04 -1.88 14.10
C TRP A 557 -7.30 -1.34 14.74
N LEU A 558 -7.60 -1.80 15.96
CA LEU A 558 -8.75 -1.32 16.72
C LEU A 558 -8.59 0.15 17.09
N GLU A 559 -7.45 0.51 17.68
CA GLU A 559 -7.15 1.88 18.12
C GLU A 559 -7.25 2.89 16.97
N ARG A 560 -6.77 2.51 15.77
CA ARG A 560 -6.80 3.38 14.60
C ARG A 560 -8.14 3.38 13.87
N ALA A 561 -8.94 2.33 14.01
CA ALA A 561 -10.25 2.24 13.36
C ALA A 561 -11.38 2.89 14.17
N ASP A 562 -11.21 3.17 15.47
CA ASP A 562 -12.28 3.71 16.31
C ASP A 562 -12.65 5.15 15.91
N ASP A 563 -13.81 5.31 15.27
CA ASP A 563 -14.41 6.60 14.92
C ASP A 563 -15.49 7.05 15.92
N ARG A 564 -15.63 6.32 17.04
CA ARG A 564 -16.60 6.56 18.12
C ARG A 564 -18.07 6.45 17.69
N SER A 565 -18.34 5.88 16.50
CA SER A 565 -19.70 5.66 16.01
C SER A 565 -20.43 4.56 16.78
N ALA A 566 -21.77 4.60 16.71
CA ALA A 566 -22.60 3.53 17.26
C ALA A 566 -22.34 2.21 16.52
N GLU A 567 -22.19 2.27 15.20
CA GLU A 567 -21.93 1.11 14.34
C GLU A 567 -20.62 0.41 14.72
N PHE A 568 -19.53 1.17 14.86
CA PHE A 568 -18.24 0.61 15.27
C PHE A 568 -18.30 0.00 16.66
N SER A 569 -18.92 0.71 17.62
CA SER A 569 -19.05 0.24 18.99
C SER A 569 -19.87 -1.06 19.11
N ILE A 570 -20.93 -1.21 18.32
CA ILE A 570 -21.76 -2.42 18.31
C ILE A 570 -21.02 -3.58 17.64
N ALA A 571 -20.40 -3.33 16.48
CA ALA A 571 -19.61 -4.34 15.77
C ALA A 571 -18.47 -4.86 16.66
N LEU A 572 -17.77 -3.97 17.37
CA LEU A 572 -16.71 -4.34 18.30
C LEU A 572 -17.22 -5.22 19.46
N ALA A 573 -18.35 -4.85 20.07
CA ALA A 573 -18.94 -5.61 21.18
C ALA A 573 -19.33 -7.04 20.76
N LEU A 574 -19.85 -7.19 19.54
CA LEU A 574 -20.19 -8.49 18.94
C LEU A 574 -18.94 -9.29 18.55
N ALA A 575 -17.93 -8.64 17.97
CA ALA A 575 -16.66 -9.29 17.61
C ALA A 575 -15.94 -9.89 18.84
N GLY A 576 -16.11 -9.26 20.01
CA GLY A 576 -15.53 -9.71 21.27
C GLY A 576 -16.19 -10.94 21.90
N LEU A 577 -17.32 -11.43 21.36
CA LEU A 577 -18.04 -12.59 21.92
C LEU A 577 -17.12 -13.81 21.96
N SER A 578 -16.97 -14.42 23.15
CA SER A 578 -16.10 -15.57 23.38
C SER A 578 -16.70 -16.52 24.41
N LEU A 579 -16.86 -17.79 24.02
CA LEU A 579 -17.27 -18.89 24.89
C LEU A 579 -16.03 -19.64 25.31
N ARG A 580 -15.89 -19.92 26.62
CA ARG A 580 -14.78 -20.66 27.18
C ARG A 580 -15.32 -21.75 28.10
N ASN A 581 -14.84 -22.98 27.91
CA ASN A 581 -15.10 -24.05 28.87
C ASN A 581 -13.95 -24.20 29.87
N GLU A 582 -14.18 -24.99 30.92
CA GLU A 582 -13.20 -25.27 31.97
C GLU A 582 -11.92 -25.96 31.43
N LYS A 583 -12.05 -26.68 30.31
CA LYS A 583 -10.94 -27.36 29.62
C LYS A 583 -10.12 -26.41 28.73
N GLY A 584 -10.40 -25.10 28.75
CA GLY A 584 -9.67 -24.07 28.01
C GLY A 584 -10.03 -23.95 26.53
N ARG A 585 -11.05 -24.67 26.05
CA ARG A 585 -11.54 -24.61 24.67
C ARG A 585 -12.26 -23.29 24.41
N ILE A 586 -11.99 -22.63 23.29
CA ILE A 586 -12.51 -21.28 23.00
C ILE A 586 -13.35 -21.28 21.72
N LEU A 587 -14.56 -20.72 21.79
CA LEU A 587 -15.41 -20.48 20.63
C LEU A 587 -15.80 -19.00 20.55
N ASP A 588 -15.14 -18.26 19.66
CA ASP A 588 -15.43 -16.85 19.43
C ASP A 588 -16.38 -16.61 18.26
N TYR A 589 -16.81 -15.35 18.12
CA TYR A 589 -17.73 -14.92 17.06
C TYR A 589 -17.26 -15.31 15.66
N ARG A 590 -15.94 -15.26 15.40
CA ARG A 590 -15.40 -15.54 14.06
C ARG A 590 -15.79 -16.93 13.55
N MET A 591 -15.83 -17.92 14.44
CA MET A 591 -16.24 -19.31 14.14
C MET A 591 -17.76 -19.45 13.87
N HIS A 592 -18.57 -18.50 14.36
CA HIS A 592 -19.99 -18.42 14.03
C HIS A 592 -20.24 -17.72 12.69
N ARG A 593 -19.28 -16.91 12.24
CA ARG A 593 -19.33 -16.22 10.94
C ARG A 593 -18.85 -17.11 9.79
N VAL A 594 -17.67 -17.71 9.95
CA VAL A 594 -16.99 -18.48 8.90
C VAL A 594 -16.44 -19.78 9.49
N GLY A 595 -16.41 -20.84 8.69
CA GLY A 595 -15.89 -22.15 9.08
C GLY A 595 -14.37 -22.13 9.28
N VAL A 596 -13.91 -21.61 10.41
CA VAL A 596 -12.50 -21.59 10.84
C VAL A 596 -12.33 -22.33 12.16
N GLY A 597 -11.12 -22.85 12.40
CA GLY A 597 -10.75 -23.53 13.64
C GLY A 597 -10.45 -22.58 14.80
N GLU A 598 -10.12 -23.16 15.95
CA GLU A 598 -9.59 -22.44 17.11
C GLU A 598 -8.22 -21.81 16.79
N PRO A 599 -7.80 -20.77 17.53
CA PRO A 599 -6.47 -20.20 17.41
C PRO A 599 -5.37 -21.26 17.63
N LEU A 600 -4.46 -21.39 16.66
CA LEU A 600 -3.31 -22.27 16.71
C LEU A 600 -2.15 -21.60 17.45
N TYR A 601 -1.39 -22.38 18.24
CA TYR A 601 -0.06 -22.04 18.77
C TYR A 601 0.10 -20.65 19.44
N GLY A 602 -0.96 -20.09 20.03
CA GLY A 602 -0.91 -18.81 20.77
C GLY A 602 -0.65 -17.55 19.93
N ASN A 603 -0.40 -17.67 18.62
CA ASN A 603 -0.18 -16.54 17.71
C ASN A 603 -1.46 -16.08 16.97
N GLY A 604 -2.58 -16.75 17.20
CA GLY A 604 -3.88 -16.36 16.67
C GLY A 604 -4.22 -16.89 15.27
N ASN A 605 -3.27 -17.57 14.60
CA ASN A 605 -3.49 -18.13 13.27
C ASN A 605 -4.52 -19.27 13.31
N ARG A 606 -5.22 -19.49 12.20
CA ARG A 606 -6.29 -20.48 12.11
C ARG A 606 -6.15 -21.34 10.87
N GLU A 607 -6.90 -22.42 10.87
CA GLU A 607 -7.10 -23.29 9.70
C GLU A 607 -8.57 -23.24 9.26
N TRP A 608 -8.80 -23.55 7.99
CA TRP A 608 -10.15 -23.71 7.46
C TRP A 608 -10.83 -24.97 8.03
N LYS A 609 -12.09 -24.84 8.42
CA LYS A 609 -13.00 -25.90 8.85
C LYS A 609 -14.33 -25.79 8.08
N PRO A 610 -14.34 -26.12 6.77
CA PRO A 610 -15.51 -25.92 5.91
C PRO A 610 -16.76 -26.68 6.36
N THR A 611 -16.58 -27.80 7.06
CA THR A 611 -17.67 -28.65 7.58
C THR A 611 -18.11 -28.26 8.99
N SER A 612 -17.61 -27.14 9.52
CA SER A 612 -17.96 -26.66 10.86
C SER A 612 -19.43 -26.26 10.93
N ALA A 613 -20.20 -26.96 11.75
CA ALA A 613 -21.59 -26.63 12.04
C ALA A 613 -21.75 -25.34 12.89
N HIS A 614 -20.66 -24.73 13.33
CA HIS A 614 -20.69 -23.46 14.07
C HIS A 614 -20.98 -22.27 13.14
N ALA A 615 -20.53 -22.33 11.89
CA ALA A 615 -20.67 -21.23 10.93
C ALA A 615 -22.11 -21.17 10.41
N VAL A 616 -22.87 -20.18 10.89
CA VAL A 616 -24.32 -20.02 10.60
C VAL A 616 -24.66 -18.67 9.97
N TRP A 617 -23.66 -17.81 9.78
CA TRP A 617 -23.83 -16.50 9.18
C TRP A 617 -24.01 -16.60 7.67
N GLY A 618 -25.13 -16.10 7.17
CA GLY A 618 -25.48 -16.18 5.75
C GLY A 618 -25.77 -14.82 5.12
N PRO A 619 -26.06 -14.77 3.80
CA PRO A 619 -26.38 -13.52 3.12
C PRO A 619 -27.73 -12.95 3.58
N GLY A 620 -27.77 -11.70 4.05
CA GLY A 620 -29.01 -10.95 4.32
C GLY A 620 -28.95 -10.11 5.60
N ALA A 621 -30.12 -9.87 6.22
CA ALA A 621 -30.24 -8.90 7.32
C ALA A 621 -29.44 -9.29 8.57
N LEU A 622 -28.74 -8.30 9.16
CA LEU A 622 -27.96 -8.44 10.39
C LEU A 622 -28.77 -9.05 11.54
N THR A 623 -30.03 -8.62 11.71
CA THR A 623 -30.91 -9.10 12.79
C THR A 623 -31.17 -10.60 12.72
N ARG A 624 -31.36 -11.14 11.50
CA ARG A 624 -31.56 -12.58 11.28
C ARG A 624 -30.28 -13.36 11.57
N ASN A 625 -29.14 -12.87 11.11
CA ASN A 625 -27.85 -13.53 11.35
C ASN A 625 -27.48 -13.56 12.84
N LEU A 626 -27.77 -12.48 13.59
CA LEU A 626 -27.60 -12.44 15.03
C LEU A 626 -28.53 -13.43 15.77
N ALA A 627 -29.76 -13.61 15.30
CA ALA A 627 -30.67 -14.61 15.85
C ALA A 627 -30.18 -16.05 15.59
N SER A 628 -29.74 -16.35 14.37
CA SER A 628 -29.15 -17.65 14.01
C SER A 628 -27.89 -17.94 14.81
N MET A 629 -27.00 -16.95 14.94
CA MET A 629 -25.78 -17.04 15.75
C MET A 629 -26.11 -17.31 17.21
N LEU A 630 -27.04 -16.57 17.81
CA LEU A 630 -27.45 -16.80 19.19
C LEU A 630 -28.01 -18.21 19.39
N HIS A 631 -28.86 -18.68 18.47
CA HIS A 631 -29.42 -20.03 18.54
C HIS A 631 -28.30 -21.08 18.55
N ARG A 632 -27.38 -21.01 17.58
CA ARG A 632 -26.24 -21.93 17.49
C ARG A 632 -25.34 -21.85 18.73
N ARG A 633 -25.05 -20.63 19.17
CA ARG A 633 -24.17 -20.36 20.31
C ARG A 633 -24.73 -20.90 21.62
N ARG A 634 -26.05 -20.95 21.81
CA ARG A 634 -26.69 -21.62 22.96
C ARG A 634 -26.49 -23.14 22.92
N LEU A 635 -26.61 -23.76 21.74
CA LEU A 635 -26.33 -25.20 21.58
C LEU A 635 -24.85 -25.50 21.85
N ASP A 636 -23.96 -24.63 21.38
CA ASP A 636 -22.52 -24.75 21.65
C ASP A 636 -22.22 -24.59 23.15
N ALA A 637 -22.86 -23.64 23.83
CA ALA A 637 -22.70 -23.44 25.27
C ALA A 637 -23.17 -24.64 26.09
N LEU A 638 -24.30 -25.28 25.73
CA LEU A 638 -24.74 -26.53 26.34
C LEU A 638 -23.74 -27.67 26.10
N SER A 639 -23.26 -27.82 24.86
CA SER A 639 -22.26 -28.84 24.51
C SER A 639 -20.93 -28.64 25.24
N MET A 640 -20.58 -27.39 25.54
CA MET A 640 -19.37 -26.99 26.24
C MET A 640 -19.52 -26.90 27.77
N GLN A 641 -20.72 -27.12 28.31
CA GLN A 641 -21.04 -26.88 29.74
C GLN A 641 -20.64 -25.46 30.18
N SER A 642 -20.99 -24.48 29.35
CA SER A 642 -20.58 -23.06 29.50
C SER A 642 -21.78 -22.11 29.33
N GLU A 643 -22.98 -22.55 29.68
CA GLU A 643 -24.25 -21.85 29.51
C GLU A 643 -24.23 -20.46 30.14
N ARG A 644 -23.57 -20.33 31.30
CA ARG A 644 -23.38 -19.07 32.04
C ARG A 644 -22.60 -18.01 31.26
N GLN A 645 -21.87 -18.41 30.21
CA GLN A 645 -21.00 -17.56 29.40
C GLN A 645 -21.52 -17.36 27.96
N THR A 646 -22.79 -17.72 27.68
CA THR A 646 -23.38 -17.67 26.32
C THR A 646 -23.07 -16.38 25.56
N LEU A 647 -23.20 -15.21 26.21
CA LEU A 647 -22.92 -13.89 25.63
C LEU A 647 -21.73 -13.18 26.29
N GLN A 648 -20.81 -13.94 26.89
CA GLN A 648 -19.55 -13.40 27.41
C GLN A 648 -18.76 -12.75 26.26
N SER A 649 -18.19 -11.57 26.53
CA SER A 649 -17.39 -10.82 25.56
C SER A 649 -16.19 -10.14 26.22
N TYR A 650 -15.13 -9.91 25.46
CA TYR A 650 -13.98 -9.08 25.89
C TYR A 650 -14.30 -7.59 25.87
N THR A 651 -15.26 -7.19 25.04
CA THR A 651 -15.63 -5.80 24.78
C THR A 651 -17.12 -5.60 25.00
N GLY A 652 -17.57 -4.36 25.15
CA GLY A 652 -18.99 -4.07 25.33
C GLY A 652 -19.35 -2.70 24.78
N THR A 653 -20.60 -2.55 24.35
CA THR A 653 -21.13 -1.28 23.85
C THR A 653 -21.72 -0.43 24.98
N ARG A 654 -22.18 0.77 24.63
CA ARG A 654 -22.87 1.70 25.53
C ARG A 654 -24.38 1.68 25.31
N ARG A 655 -25.15 1.98 26.37
CA ARG A 655 -26.62 2.02 26.30
C ARG A 655 -27.14 2.97 25.22
N ARG A 656 -26.47 4.11 25.01
CA ARG A 656 -26.81 5.07 23.95
C ARG A 656 -26.65 4.51 22.52
N HIS A 657 -25.61 3.74 22.26
CA HIS A 657 -25.39 3.12 20.95
C HIS A 657 -26.38 1.98 20.74
N LEU A 658 -26.61 1.18 21.79
CA LEU A 658 -27.61 0.12 21.77
C LEU A 658 -29.04 0.66 21.55
N HIS A 659 -29.38 1.79 22.19
CA HIS A 659 -30.64 2.49 21.96
C HIS A 659 -30.77 2.98 20.52
N ALA A 660 -29.70 3.53 19.92
CA ALA A 660 -29.72 3.95 18.52
C ALA A 660 -29.98 2.77 17.57
N PHE A 661 -29.36 1.61 17.82
CA PHE A 661 -29.59 0.38 17.05
C PHE A 661 -31.02 -0.15 17.20
N LEU A 662 -31.56 -0.12 18.42
CA LEU A 662 -32.93 -0.51 18.70
C LEU A 662 -33.91 0.38 17.90
N ALA A 663 -33.70 1.69 17.94
CA ALA A 663 -34.52 2.69 17.24
C ALA A 663 -34.30 2.75 15.71
N GLY A 664 -33.50 1.85 15.14
CA GLY A 664 -33.22 1.82 13.69
C GLY A 664 -32.44 3.02 13.16
N LYS A 665 -31.67 3.71 14.02
CA LYS A 665 -30.88 4.90 13.68
C LYS A 665 -29.43 4.59 13.27
N THR A 666 -29.10 3.31 13.09
CA THR A 666 -27.76 2.83 12.71
C THR A 666 -27.78 2.16 11.35
N ASP A 667 -26.64 2.14 10.66
CA ASP A 667 -26.46 1.36 9.44
C ASP A 667 -26.11 -0.11 9.77
N ASP A 668 -27.09 -1.01 9.62
CA ASP A 668 -26.93 -2.45 9.85
C ASP A 668 -25.88 -3.08 8.90
N ALA A 669 -25.78 -2.61 7.66
CA ALA A 669 -24.80 -3.13 6.70
C ALA A 669 -23.38 -2.73 7.09
N ARG A 670 -23.21 -1.50 7.58
CA ARG A 670 -21.94 -1.03 8.14
C ARG A 670 -21.53 -1.83 9.37
N ILE A 671 -22.46 -2.15 10.28
CA ILE A 671 -22.20 -3.00 11.44
C ILE A 671 -21.73 -4.39 11.00
N ASP A 672 -22.44 -5.04 10.08
CA ASP A 672 -22.07 -6.38 9.59
C ASP A 672 -20.71 -6.41 8.89
N ASP A 673 -20.42 -5.43 8.03
CA ASP A 673 -19.13 -5.32 7.35
C ASP A 673 -17.98 -5.13 8.35
N LEU A 674 -18.14 -4.23 9.33
CA LEU A 674 -17.12 -3.96 10.36
C LEU A 674 -16.90 -5.18 11.26
N LEU A 675 -17.99 -5.86 11.63
CA LEU A 675 -17.96 -7.03 12.50
C LEU A 675 -17.08 -8.15 11.93
N GLY A 676 -17.15 -8.42 10.62
CA GLY A 676 -16.28 -9.40 9.97
C GLY A 676 -14.79 -9.07 10.10
N GLY A 677 -14.40 -7.81 9.86
CA GLY A 677 -13.01 -7.38 10.00
C GLY A 677 -12.51 -7.33 11.44
N LEU A 678 -13.33 -6.79 12.36
CA LEU A 678 -13.01 -6.70 13.78
C LEU A 678 -12.88 -8.07 14.44
N ALA A 679 -13.57 -9.10 13.93
CA ALA A 679 -13.41 -10.48 14.39
C ALA A 679 -12.00 -11.04 14.12
N CYS A 680 -11.24 -10.45 13.19
CA CYS A 680 -9.85 -10.82 12.93
C CYS A 680 -8.87 -10.13 13.89
N VAL A 681 -9.30 -9.11 14.64
CA VAL A 681 -8.44 -8.34 15.54
C VAL A 681 -8.27 -9.06 16.88
N ASN A 682 -7.07 -9.00 17.46
CA ASN A 682 -6.82 -9.46 18.81
C ASN A 682 -7.46 -8.50 19.82
N LEU A 683 -8.56 -8.94 20.41
CA LEU A 683 -9.34 -8.18 21.40
C LEU A 683 -8.95 -8.52 22.85
N TYR A 684 -7.95 -9.38 23.07
CA TYR A 684 -7.54 -9.75 24.42
C TYR A 684 -6.91 -8.57 25.16
N GLY A 685 -7.35 -8.33 26.40
CA GLY A 685 -6.83 -7.25 27.24
C GLY A 685 -7.27 -5.84 26.85
N VAL A 686 -8.10 -5.69 25.82
CA VAL A 686 -8.65 -4.39 25.40
C VAL A 686 -9.60 -3.85 26.48
N ARG A 687 -9.28 -2.69 27.05
CA ARG A 687 -10.17 -1.93 27.93
C ARG A 687 -10.73 -0.75 27.16
N MET A 688 -12.04 -0.74 26.93
CA MET A 688 -12.69 0.42 26.32
C MET A 688 -12.63 1.61 27.29
N GLY A 689 -12.11 2.73 26.81
CA GLY A 689 -12.11 3.99 27.56
C GLY A 689 -13.54 4.43 27.92
N GLY A 690 -13.73 4.85 29.16
CA GLY A 690 -14.96 5.52 29.58
C GLY A 690 -14.97 6.95 29.01
N GLU A 691 -15.76 7.22 27.98
CA GLU A 691 -16.01 8.60 27.57
C GLU A 691 -17.17 9.18 28.38
N ALA A 692 -17.07 10.47 28.69
CA ALA A 692 -18.18 11.26 29.18
C ALA A 692 -19.23 11.46 28.09
N GLY A 693 -20.50 11.20 28.42
CA GLY A 693 -21.65 11.56 27.59
C GLY A 693 -22.94 11.20 28.29
N ARG A 694 -24.06 11.79 27.87
CA ARG A 694 -25.36 11.47 28.45
C ARG A 694 -25.75 10.04 28.10
N ASP A 695 -26.01 9.24 29.12
CA ASP A 695 -26.50 7.88 28.94
C ASP A 695 -27.94 7.91 28.44
N ALA A 696 -28.25 7.08 27.44
CA ALA A 696 -29.64 6.88 27.03
C ALA A 696 -30.33 5.95 28.02
N VAL A 697 -31.59 6.25 28.34
CA VAL A 697 -32.46 5.35 29.09
C VAL A 697 -32.98 4.29 28.13
N LEU A 698 -32.69 3.02 28.39
CA LEU A 698 -33.26 1.91 27.65
C LEU A 698 -34.73 1.71 28.05
N PRO A 699 -35.61 1.25 27.13
CA PRO A 699 -36.99 0.93 27.48
C PRO A 699 -37.04 -0.06 28.67
N PRO A 700 -37.90 0.13 29.68
CA PRO A 700 -37.90 -0.71 30.89
C PRO A 700 -38.03 -2.21 30.62
N ALA A 701 -38.90 -2.58 29.68
CA ALA A 701 -39.05 -3.97 29.23
C ALA A 701 -37.77 -4.54 28.58
N PHE A 702 -37.04 -3.71 27.83
CA PHE A 702 -35.76 -4.10 27.22
C PHE A 702 -34.66 -4.22 28.28
N ALA A 703 -34.58 -3.27 29.21
CA ALA A 703 -33.62 -3.27 30.32
C ALA A 703 -33.74 -4.55 31.17
N LEU A 704 -34.97 -4.97 31.48
CA LEU A 704 -35.23 -6.21 32.22
C LEU A 704 -34.77 -7.44 31.44
N LEU A 705 -35.11 -7.54 30.15
CA LEU A 705 -34.67 -8.64 29.31
C LEU A 705 -33.14 -8.66 29.16
N LYS A 706 -32.47 -7.50 29.14
CA LYS A 706 -31.02 -7.43 28.92
C LYS A 706 -30.21 -8.15 30.01
N LEU A 707 -30.74 -8.28 31.22
CA LEU A 707 -30.12 -9.07 32.29
C LEU A 707 -29.96 -10.54 31.89
N PHE A 708 -30.98 -11.13 31.28
CA PHE A 708 -30.98 -12.53 30.80
C PHE A 708 -30.11 -12.74 29.54
N PHE A 709 -29.69 -11.65 28.90
CA PHE A 709 -28.79 -11.64 27.74
C PHE A 709 -27.43 -11.01 28.09
N SER A 710 -27.08 -11.03 29.37
CA SER A 710 -25.75 -10.74 29.86
C SER A 710 -25.16 -12.04 30.43
N SER A 711 -23.85 -12.22 30.34
CA SER A 711 -23.20 -13.39 30.94
C SER A 711 -23.44 -13.40 32.44
N GLU A 712 -23.85 -14.55 33.00
CA GLU A 712 -24.03 -14.68 34.45
C GLU A 712 -22.69 -14.47 35.17
N ALA A 713 -21.59 -14.92 34.58
CA ALA A 713 -20.24 -14.66 35.09
C ALA A 713 -19.90 -13.16 35.09
N GLN A 714 -20.38 -12.40 34.10
CA GLN A 714 -20.22 -10.94 34.10
C GLN A 714 -21.05 -10.30 35.22
N LEU A 715 -22.31 -10.70 35.38
CA LEU A 715 -23.22 -10.19 36.42
C LEU A 715 -22.68 -10.47 37.83
N GLN A 716 -22.27 -11.71 38.11
CA GLN A 716 -21.64 -12.13 39.37
C GLN A 716 -20.39 -11.30 39.68
N ARG A 717 -19.54 -11.04 38.69
CA ARG A 717 -18.32 -10.26 38.87
C ARG A 717 -18.59 -8.77 39.14
N ILE A 718 -19.58 -8.17 38.49
CA ILE A 718 -19.82 -6.71 38.60
C ILE A 718 -20.81 -6.34 39.69
N ALA A 719 -21.66 -7.27 40.11
CA ALA A 719 -22.70 -7.10 41.10
C ALA A 719 -22.88 -8.40 41.91
N PRO A 720 -21.86 -8.85 42.66
CA PRO A 720 -21.91 -10.11 43.42
C PRO A 720 -23.00 -10.12 44.50
N ALA A 721 -23.31 -8.95 45.06
CA ALA A 721 -24.43 -8.78 45.99
C ALA A 721 -25.81 -8.93 45.31
N TRP A 722 -25.89 -8.69 43.99
CA TRP A 722 -27.13 -8.80 43.22
C TRP A 722 -27.33 -10.21 42.64
N LEU A 723 -26.26 -10.87 42.20
CA LEU A 723 -26.27 -12.25 41.74
C LEU A 723 -25.09 -13.02 42.37
N PRO A 724 -25.32 -13.77 43.46
CA PRO A 724 -24.31 -14.64 44.06
C PRO A 724 -23.85 -15.80 43.16
N GLU A 725 -22.66 -16.36 43.41
CA GLU A 725 -22.09 -17.46 42.61
C GLU A 725 -22.81 -18.80 42.80
N ASP A 726 -23.33 -19.04 44.00
CA ASP A 726 -24.02 -20.25 44.44
C ASP A 726 -25.48 -20.34 43.98
N ARG A 727 -26.07 -19.21 43.58
CA ARG A 727 -27.46 -19.12 43.11
C ARG A 727 -27.49 -18.61 41.66
N PRO A 728 -27.37 -19.45 40.61
CA PRO A 728 -27.41 -18.96 39.22
C PRO A 728 -28.81 -18.47 38.82
N LEU A 729 -28.87 -17.50 37.91
CA LEU A 729 -30.14 -16.95 37.42
C LEU A 729 -30.91 -17.99 36.58
N ASN A 730 -30.18 -18.84 35.85
CA ASN A 730 -30.68 -19.89 34.96
C ASN A 730 -31.72 -19.34 33.98
N THR A 731 -31.24 -18.75 32.88
CA THR A 731 -32.12 -18.11 31.89
C THR A 731 -33.08 -19.10 31.22
N PRO A 732 -34.42 -18.93 31.37
CA PRO A 732 -35.41 -19.81 30.73
C PRO A 732 -35.29 -19.81 29.21
N ALA A 733 -35.32 -20.99 28.59
CA ALA A 733 -35.17 -21.15 27.14
C ALA A 733 -36.32 -20.48 26.35
N GLU A 734 -37.49 -20.37 26.99
CA GLU A 734 -38.72 -19.79 26.45
C GLU A 734 -38.59 -18.30 26.16
N ILE A 735 -37.78 -17.56 26.93
CA ILE A 735 -37.57 -16.11 26.69
C ILE A 735 -37.06 -15.91 25.25
N TYR A 736 -36.10 -16.72 24.83
CA TYR A 736 -35.50 -16.66 23.50
C TYR A 736 -36.48 -17.07 22.40
N SER A 737 -37.18 -18.19 22.57
CA SER A 737 -38.10 -18.69 21.53
C SER A 737 -39.26 -17.72 21.31
N ARG A 738 -39.77 -17.10 22.39
CA ARG A 738 -40.81 -16.06 22.32
C ARG A 738 -40.31 -14.80 21.62
N LEU A 739 -39.09 -14.34 21.91
CA LEU A 739 -38.50 -13.20 21.21
C LEU A 739 -38.25 -13.48 19.73
N ALA A 740 -37.83 -14.70 19.38
CA ALA A 740 -37.59 -15.09 17.98
C ALA A 740 -38.86 -15.05 17.12
N VAL A 741 -40.03 -15.33 17.69
CA VAL A 741 -41.34 -15.21 17.02
C VAL A 741 -42.03 -13.86 17.26
N GLY A 742 -41.34 -12.88 17.83
CA GLY A 742 -41.85 -11.51 18.05
C GLY A 742 -42.84 -11.36 19.22
N GLN A 743 -42.98 -12.36 20.09
CA GLN A 743 -43.84 -12.34 21.29
C GLN A 743 -43.13 -11.68 22.48
N ILE A 744 -42.78 -10.40 22.33
CA ILE A 744 -41.96 -9.65 23.31
C ILE A 744 -42.63 -9.55 24.68
N ALA A 745 -43.93 -9.26 24.75
CA ALA A 745 -44.66 -9.14 26.02
C ALA A 745 -44.59 -10.43 26.86
N LYS A 746 -44.78 -11.59 26.23
CA LYS A 746 -44.65 -12.90 26.89
C LYS A 746 -43.24 -13.16 27.40
N ALA A 747 -42.21 -12.77 26.64
CA ALA A 747 -40.84 -12.88 27.08
C ALA A 747 -40.57 -12.02 28.33
N VAL A 748 -41.12 -10.80 28.38
CA VAL A 748 -41.04 -9.90 29.54
C VAL A 748 -41.77 -10.48 30.76
N GLU A 749 -42.95 -11.07 30.58
CA GLU A 749 -43.70 -11.74 31.66
C GLU A 749 -42.92 -12.90 32.30
N ILE A 750 -42.29 -13.74 31.47
CA ILE A 750 -41.46 -14.86 31.95
C ILE A 750 -40.24 -14.33 32.70
N ALA A 751 -39.55 -13.35 32.13
CA ALA A 751 -38.38 -12.72 32.72
C ALA A 751 -38.71 -12.04 34.06
N TRP A 752 -39.83 -11.31 34.13
CA TRP A 752 -40.34 -10.66 35.34
C TRP A 752 -40.66 -11.68 36.44
N SER A 753 -41.36 -12.76 36.09
CA SER A 753 -41.71 -13.84 37.02
C SER A 753 -40.46 -14.54 37.57
N ARG A 754 -39.45 -14.75 36.71
CA ARG A 754 -38.17 -15.35 37.12
C ARG A 754 -37.40 -14.47 38.10
N LEU A 755 -37.31 -13.16 37.85
CA LEU A 755 -36.65 -12.21 38.76
C LEU A 755 -37.40 -12.10 40.10
N LYS A 756 -38.74 -12.14 40.10
CA LYS A 756 -39.53 -12.20 41.35
C LYS A 756 -39.27 -13.47 42.14
N ALA A 757 -39.19 -14.62 41.48
CA ALA A 757 -38.82 -15.90 42.12
C ALA A 757 -37.36 -15.91 42.64
N TYR A 758 -36.57 -14.93 42.21
CA TYR A 758 -35.20 -14.70 42.64
C TYR A 758 -35.12 -13.59 43.72
N ASP A 759 -36.25 -13.13 44.26
CA ASP A 759 -36.34 -12.10 45.31
C ASP A 759 -35.83 -10.70 44.90
N ILE A 760 -35.78 -10.40 43.60
CA ILE A 760 -35.39 -9.08 43.10
C ILE A 760 -36.59 -8.12 43.13
N LYS A 761 -36.40 -6.93 43.73
CA LYS A 761 -37.44 -5.90 43.81
C LYS A 761 -37.55 -5.15 42.49
N LEU A 762 -38.58 -5.47 41.73
CA LEU A 762 -38.82 -4.88 40.43
C LEU A 762 -39.60 -3.56 40.53
N PRO A 763 -39.35 -2.58 39.64
CA PRO A 763 -40.07 -1.31 39.63
C PRO A 763 -41.51 -1.53 39.16
N GLY A 764 -42.46 -1.46 40.11
CA GLY A 764 -43.90 -1.55 39.84
C GLY A 764 -44.55 -2.89 40.22
N ARG A 765 -45.88 -2.98 40.08
CA ARG A 765 -46.66 -4.17 40.48
C ARG A 765 -46.80 -5.21 39.36
N ALA A 766 -46.68 -4.77 38.11
CA ALA A 766 -46.89 -5.57 36.90
C ALA A 766 -45.69 -5.42 35.93
N PRO A 767 -45.45 -6.40 35.04
CA PRO A 767 -44.39 -6.31 34.05
C PRO A 767 -44.58 -5.08 33.14
N PRO A 768 -43.49 -4.39 32.76
CA PRO A 768 -43.58 -3.24 31.86
C PRO A 768 -44.09 -3.67 30.49
N VAL A 769 -45.07 -2.93 29.97
CA VAL A 769 -45.63 -3.21 28.63
C VAL A 769 -44.65 -2.74 27.56
N PRO A 770 -44.15 -3.63 26.68
CA PRO A 770 -43.25 -3.23 25.63
C PRO A 770 -44.02 -2.47 24.55
N VAL A 771 -43.71 -1.19 24.36
CA VAL A 771 -44.18 -0.39 23.22
C VAL A 771 -43.19 -0.58 22.09
N VAL A 772 -43.60 -1.30 21.03
CA VAL A 772 -42.70 -1.73 19.96
C VAL A 772 -43.34 -1.49 18.59
N SER A 773 -42.67 -0.70 17.76
CA SER A 773 -43.05 -0.54 16.36
C SER A 773 -42.82 -1.85 15.58
N PRO A 774 -43.50 -2.08 14.45
CA PRO A 774 -43.27 -3.26 13.62
C PRO A 774 -41.81 -3.45 13.19
N GLN A 775 -41.09 -2.33 12.97
CA GLN A 775 -39.67 -2.31 12.57
C GLN A 775 -38.74 -2.69 13.73
N GLU A 776 -39.08 -2.34 14.97
CA GLU A 776 -38.32 -2.69 16.16
C GLU A 776 -38.49 -4.16 16.55
N ARG A 777 -39.62 -4.79 16.22
CA ARG A 777 -39.97 -6.16 16.69
C ARG A 777 -38.89 -7.19 16.37
N THR A 778 -38.26 -7.11 15.20
CA THR A 778 -37.17 -8.02 14.78
C THR A 778 -35.80 -7.59 15.31
N ARG A 779 -35.64 -6.33 15.72
CA ARG A 779 -34.41 -5.77 16.29
C ARG A 779 -34.21 -6.08 17.76
N TRP A 780 -35.28 -6.34 18.53
CA TRP A 780 -35.17 -6.61 19.98
C TRP A 780 -34.25 -7.79 20.29
N LEU A 781 -34.45 -8.94 19.65
CA LEU A 781 -33.60 -10.12 19.88
C LEU A 781 -32.15 -9.83 19.49
N ALA A 782 -31.94 -9.20 18.32
CA ALA A 782 -30.62 -8.84 17.82
C ALA A 782 -29.89 -7.86 18.76
N ALA A 783 -30.59 -6.83 19.26
CA ALA A 783 -30.05 -5.85 20.18
C ALA A 783 -29.70 -6.49 21.53
N LEU A 784 -30.52 -7.42 22.01
CA LEU A 784 -30.22 -8.15 23.25
C LEU A 784 -28.93 -8.98 23.13
N CYS A 785 -28.60 -9.52 21.96
CA CYS A 785 -27.33 -10.20 21.70
C CYS A 785 -26.08 -9.30 21.89
N VAL A 786 -26.21 -7.97 21.76
CA VAL A 786 -25.07 -7.05 21.83
C VAL A 786 -24.60 -6.88 23.28
N PRO A 787 -23.37 -7.25 23.64
CA PRO A 787 -22.86 -7.12 25.02
C PRO A 787 -22.76 -5.66 25.47
N LEU A 788 -23.15 -5.37 26.70
CA LEU A 788 -22.90 -4.07 27.35
C LEU A 788 -21.56 -4.11 28.09
N SER A 789 -20.88 -2.98 28.13
CA SER A 789 -19.69 -2.82 28.98
C SER A 789 -20.05 -2.95 30.47
N ASP A 790 -19.09 -3.36 31.30
CA ASP A 790 -19.29 -3.53 32.74
C ASP A 790 -19.86 -2.28 33.42
N SER A 791 -19.32 -1.11 33.09
CA SER A 791 -19.81 0.18 33.61
C SER A 791 -21.28 0.39 33.28
N GLU A 792 -21.67 0.15 32.03
CA GLU A 792 -23.03 0.37 31.57
C GLU A 792 -24.02 -0.66 32.12
N LEU A 793 -23.56 -1.90 32.30
CA LEU A 793 -24.36 -2.95 32.93
C LEU A 793 -24.54 -2.70 34.44
N ARG A 794 -23.51 -2.21 35.15
CA ARG A 794 -23.64 -1.76 36.56
C ARG A 794 -24.68 -0.65 36.70
N LYS A 795 -24.61 0.37 35.83
CA LYS A 795 -25.60 1.46 35.81
C LYS A 795 -27.02 0.95 35.50
N LEU A 796 -27.15 -0.09 34.67
CA LEU A 796 -28.44 -0.73 34.39
C LEU A 796 -28.97 -1.45 35.64
N ILE A 797 -28.13 -2.24 36.31
CA ILE A 797 -28.49 -2.97 37.54
C ILE A 797 -28.86 -1.99 38.66
N ALA A 798 -28.15 -0.86 38.78
CA ALA A 798 -28.47 0.17 39.77
C ALA A 798 -29.88 0.78 39.64
N THR A 799 -30.54 0.62 38.48
CA THR A 799 -31.96 1.00 38.31
C THR A 799 -32.95 -0.04 38.85
N LEU A 800 -32.47 -1.21 39.29
CA LEU A 800 -33.24 -2.35 39.77
C LEU A 800 -32.75 -2.76 41.18
N PRO A 801 -33.36 -2.22 42.26
CA PRO A 801 -32.90 -2.52 43.62
C PRO A 801 -33.08 -4.00 43.99
N PHE A 802 -32.14 -4.54 44.77
CA PHE A 802 -32.18 -5.91 45.30
C PHE A 802 -32.25 -5.88 46.82
N GLU A 803 -33.14 -6.66 47.42
CA GLU A 803 -33.26 -6.86 48.87
C GLU A 803 -32.84 -8.30 49.18
N SER A 804 -31.71 -8.48 49.88
CA SER A 804 -31.25 -9.80 50.33
C SER A 804 -31.86 -10.13 51.70
N LYS A 805 -32.67 -11.20 51.80
CA LYS A 805 -33.15 -11.71 53.10
C LYS A 805 -32.03 -12.26 54.00
N LEU A 806 -30.85 -12.55 53.46
CA LEU A 806 -29.70 -13.04 54.25
C LEU A 806 -29.08 -11.95 55.14
N GLN A 807 -29.36 -10.67 54.91
CA GLN A 807 -28.92 -9.57 55.79
C GLN A 807 -29.95 -9.18 56.85
N SER A 808 -31.24 -9.53 56.66
CA SER A 808 -32.26 -9.24 57.68
C SER A 808 -32.16 -10.17 58.90
N GLU A 809 -31.63 -11.39 58.74
CA GLU A 809 -31.45 -12.31 59.87
C GLU A 809 -30.19 -12.01 60.71
N THR A 810 -29.27 -11.16 60.24
CA THR A 810 -28.09 -10.73 61.02
C THR A 810 -28.30 -9.43 61.79
N ASN A 811 -29.24 -8.57 61.36
CA ASN A 811 -29.58 -7.34 62.09
C ASN A 811 -30.66 -7.51 63.17
N ASP A 812 -31.42 -8.61 63.14
CA ASP A 812 -32.38 -8.96 64.21
C ASP A 812 -31.74 -9.82 65.33
N ALA A 813 -30.42 -10.04 65.29
CA ALA A 813 -29.66 -10.80 66.28
C ALA A 813 -28.53 -9.99 66.95
N THR A 814 -28.72 -8.68 67.13
CA THR A 814 -27.90 -7.81 68.02
C THR A 814 -28.77 -7.00 68.95
#